data_AF-C0GF47-F1
#
_entry.id   AF-C0GF47-F1
#
_cell.length_a   1.000
_cell.length_b   1.000
_cell.length_c   1.000
_cell.angle_alpha   90.00
_cell.angle_beta   90.00
_cell.angle_gamma   90.00
#
_symmetry.space_group_name_H-M   'P 1'
#
loop_
_entity.id
_entity.type
_entity.pdbx_description
1 polymer ?
#
loop_
_entity_poly.entity_id
_entity_poly.type
_entity_poly.pdbx_seq_one_letter_code
_entity_poly.pdbx_strand_id
1 'polypeptide(L)'
;MSTTAFDEIYAGAIEDESKAPKKLFQRAYNGAITATSYAEILLSQAIRKYGPDKEIGYPDTAYYLPVMSSLSGEKVTKLGELPPILNRMRNQIKETLNFENARLYGESTAYAAEIIEVLRYIEGDPHVAPWTGYLTDPILRKFGIQLVDWTIPGQAVIVGKAKTSEAAAKIVQELQAKGMMIFLVNEVIEQLLEQNMKLGVDYIAFPLGNFTQVIHAVNYALRAGMAFGGIAPGLREEHRDYQHRRVRAFVLHLGEIDDVQVAAHFAAIFIGFPVICDTELEEEIPDWYVSHTDYDTIVKYSMELRGIKLKILEIPVPITIGPAFEGETIRKGDMFVEMGGGRTTAFELVSMVGEDEIEDGKITVTGPDFDEIEEGAKLPLGIKVKIYGRKMQEDFESVLERRIHYFINYGEGLWHVAQRDLCWLRVSKDAVAKGFRVKDYGEILIAKFKDEFPAIVDRVEVELFTDADAVEEQIKEARERYAVRDARLRGLTDEAVDELYSCILCQSFAPNHVCVVSPERVGLCGAVSWLDAKASYEIDPNGPNRPIAKEGVLDEEKGMWESVNEYVYTTSNRSVEEVNLYTLMDRPMTSCGCFEAILAIVPEANGLMVTTREHSGDTPSGMTFSSLAGSVGGGVQAPGFMGIGRSYMLSRKFLKADGGLGRIVWMPKELKDFLGDDLRERAEEDGLGADFVDKIADETVGTTAEEILPFLEEKGHPALTMDPLM
;
A
#
# COMPACT_ATOMS: atom_id res chain seq x y z
N MET A 1 13.46 23.35 34.73
CA MET A 1 13.80 21.94 34.41
C MET A 1 14.96 21.99 33.43
N SER A 2 15.80 20.95 33.34
CA SER A 2 16.90 20.95 32.36
C SER A 2 16.31 20.82 30.95
N THR A 3 16.78 21.64 30.00
CA THR A 3 16.51 21.48 28.57
C THR A 3 16.75 20.02 28.17
N THR A 4 15.77 19.36 27.55
CA THR A 4 15.95 17.99 27.06
C THR A 4 16.75 18.01 25.77
N ALA A 5 17.39 16.90 25.40
CA ALA A 5 18.14 16.80 24.14
C ALA A 5 17.25 17.08 22.90
N PHE A 6 15.95 16.78 22.98
CA PHE A 6 15.01 17.10 21.91
C PHE A 6 14.75 18.61 21.78
N ASP A 7 14.71 19.35 22.89
CA ASP A 7 14.42 20.78 22.85
C ASP A 7 15.52 21.62 22.16
N GLU A 8 16.67 21.02 21.84
CA GLU A 8 17.73 21.64 21.03
C GLU A 8 17.25 22.00 19.62
N ILE A 9 16.22 21.34 19.07
CA ILE A 9 15.67 21.69 17.75
C ILE A 9 15.03 23.09 17.74
N TYR A 10 14.62 23.60 18.91
CA TYR A 10 14.05 24.96 19.05
C TYR A 10 15.12 26.01 19.37
N ALA A 11 16.38 25.61 19.55
CA ALA A 11 17.44 26.53 19.88
C ALA A 11 17.64 27.55 18.75
N GLY A 12 17.74 28.83 19.11
CA GLY A 12 17.89 29.91 18.14
C GLY A 12 16.58 30.39 17.48
N ALA A 13 15.45 29.70 17.68
CA ALA A 13 14.15 30.19 17.18
C ALA A 13 13.77 31.56 17.76
N ILE A 14 14.20 31.84 19.00
CA ILE A 14 14.07 33.15 19.66
C ILE A 14 15.42 33.48 20.27
N GLU A 15 16.28 34.17 19.51
CA GLU A 15 17.62 34.56 19.97
C GLU A 15 17.60 35.68 21.01
N ASP A 16 16.58 36.54 20.96
CA ASP A 16 16.40 37.71 21.82
C ASP A 16 15.06 37.61 22.56
N GLU A 17 15.10 37.26 23.85
CA GLU A 17 13.92 37.16 24.72
C GLU A 17 13.10 38.47 24.80
N SER A 18 13.72 39.63 24.50
CA SER A 18 12.98 40.90 24.44
C SER A 18 12.07 41.03 23.21
N LYS A 19 12.33 40.22 22.18
CA LYS A 19 11.53 40.08 20.96
C LYS A 19 10.64 38.83 20.96
N ALA A 20 10.54 38.13 22.10
CA ALA A 20 9.69 36.96 22.22
C ALA A 20 8.22 37.32 21.87
N PRO A 21 7.51 36.49 21.09
CA PRO A 21 6.15 36.78 20.63
C PRO A 21 5.13 36.55 21.75
N LYS A 22 5.07 37.51 22.70
CA LYS A 22 4.30 37.37 23.93
C LYS A 22 2.80 37.37 23.67
N LYS A 23 2.29 38.07 22.65
CA LYS A 23 0.86 38.03 22.32
C LYS A 23 0.49 36.65 21.78
N LEU A 24 1.30 36.07 20.91
CA LEU A 24 1.10 34.71 20.41
C LEU A 24 1.08 33.69 21.56
N PHE A 25 2.04 33.78 22.49
CA PHE A 25 2.06 32.93 23.68
C PHE A 25 0.83 33.14 24.58
N GLN A 26 0.35 34.37 24.71
CA GLN A 26 -0.87 34.67 25.45
C GLN A 26 -2.11 34.02 24.79
N ARG A 27 -2.21 34.06 23.46
CA ARG A 27 -3.29 33.39 22.71
C ARG A 27 -3.24 31.88 22.91
N ALA A 28 -2.04 31.27 22.83
CA ALA A 28 -1.84 29.85 23.11
C ALA A 28 -2.25 29.47 24.55
N TYR A 29 -1.91 30.32 25.53
CA TYR A 29 -2.31 30.14 26.93
C TYR A 29 -3.85 30.20 27.08
N ASN A 30 -4.50 31.19 26.49
CA ASN A 30 -5.96 31.34 26.52
C ASN A 30 -6.67 30.13 25.89
N GLY A 31 -6.16 29.68 24.73
CA GLY A 31 -6.67 28.52 24.03
C GLY A 31 -6.54 27.23 24.84
N ALA A 32 -5.39 27.00 25.49
CA ALA A 32 -5.18 25.82 26.32
C ALA A 32 -6.07 25.81 27.57
N ILE A 33 -6.30 26.96 28.22
CA ILE A 33 -7.28 27.07 29.30
C ILE A 33 -8.67 26.73 28.80
N THR A 34 -9.06 27.28 27.64
CA THR A 34 -10.37 27.05 27.03
C THR A 34 -10.57 25.58 26.72
N ALA A 35 -9.62 24.94 26.03
CA ALA A 35 -9.67 23.53 25.66
C ALA A 35 -9.74 22.60 26.89
N THR A 36 -8.85 22.79 27.87
CA THR A 36 -8.81 21.92 29.06
C THR A 36 -10.03 22.10 29.96
N SER A 37 -10.56 23.33 30.06
CA SER A 37 -11.78 23.62 30.82
C SER A 37 -13.03 23.08 30.12
N TYR A 38 -13.08 23.15 28.78
CA TYR A 38 -14.16 22.55 28.01
C TYR A 38 -14.14 21.02 28.11
N ALA A 39 -12.96 20.39 28.02
CA ALA A 39 -12.79 18.96 28.25
C ALA A 39 -13.25 18.55 29.66
N GLU A 40 -12.95 19.35 30.70
CA GLU A 40 -13.41 19.08 32.07
C GLU A 40 -14.93 19.08 32.17
N ILE A 41 -15.59 20.06 31.55
CA ILE A 41 -17.05 20.19 31.56
C ILE A 41 -17.67 18.95 30.90
N LEU A 42 -17.22 18.58 29.71
CA LEU A 42 -17.74 17.43 28.98
C LEU A 42 -17.46 16.11 29.70
N LEU A 43 -16.24 15.93 30.21
CA LEU A 43 -15.86 14.73 30.97
C LEU A 43 -16.69 14.59 32.25
N SER A 44 -16.89 15.68 32.98
CA SER A 44 -17.72 15.68 34.20
C SER A 44 -19.18 15.35 33.88
N GLN A 45 -19.72 15.84 32.76
CA GLN A 45 -21.06 15.51 32.30
C GLN A 45 -21.16 14.03 31.90
N ALA A 46 -20.18 13.51 31.16
CA ALA A 46 -20.12 12.11 30.77
C ALA A 46 -20.04 11.16 31.98
N ILE A 47 -19.18 11.46 32.96
CA ILE A 47 -19.07 10.66 34.20
C ILE A 47 -20.39 10.67 34.97
N ARG A 48 -21.09 11.82 35.05
CA ARG A 48 -22.41 11.88 35.68
C ARG A 48 -23.48 11.08 34.93
N LYS A 49 -23.42 11.05 33.59
CA LYS A 49 -24.41 10.38 32.74
C LYS A 49 -24.19 8.86 32.69
N TYR A 50 -22.96 8.40 32.51
CA TYR A 50 -22.65 6.99 32.25
C TYR A 50 -21.94 6.27 33.41
N GLY A 51 -21.48 7.01 34.42
CA GLY A 51 -20.69 6.48 35.53
C GLY A 51 -19.19 6.36 35.20
N PRO A 52 -18.31 6.30 36.21
CA PRO A 52 -16.85 6.25 36.01
C PRO A 52 -16.36 4.93 35.39
N ASP A 53 -17.11 3.83 35.52
CA ASP A 53 -16.75 2.51 34.98
C ASP A 53 -17.11 2.30 33.51
N LYS A 54 -17.78 3.27 32.86
CA LYS A 54 -18.12 3.19 31.44
C LYS A 54 -16.84 3.07 30.60
N GLU A 55 -16.78 2.01 29.81
CA GLU A 55 -15.72 1.77 28.84
C GLU A 55 -15.71 2.85 27.75
N ILE A 56 -14.51 3.25 27.36
CA ILE A 56 -14.22 4.23 26.31
C ILE A 56 -13.03 3.76 25.48
N GLY A 57 -12.99 4.20 24.23
CA GLY A 57 -11.89 3.91 23.32
C GLY A 57 -12.25 4.31 21.89
N TYR A 58 -11.24 4.29 21.03
CA TYR A 58 -11.43 4.42 19.60
C TYR A 58 -11.63 3.05 18.94
N PRO A 59 -12.31 2.97 17.79
CA PRO A 59 -12.47 1.72 17.05
C PRO A 59 -11.11 1.22 16.54
N ASP A 60 -10.95 -0.11 16.51
CA ASP A 60 -9.85 -0.83 15.86
C ASP A 60 -8.46 -0.24 16.16
N THR A 61 -8.16 -0.06 17.46
CA THR A 61 -6.83 0.35 17.91
C THR A 61 -6.31 -0.46 19.09
N ALA A 62 -5.02 -0.81 19.04
CA ALA A 62 -4.27 -1.42 20.12
C ALA A 62 -3.58 -0.39 21.03
N TYR A 63 -3.72 0.91 20.72
CA TYR A 63 -3.00 2.00 21.36
C TYR A 63 -3.87 2.88 22.27
N TYR A 64 -5.02 2.34 22.73
CA TYR A 64 -5.95 3.02 23.65
C TYR A 64 -6.31 4.44 23.17
N LEU A 65 -5.87 5.46 23.91
CA LEU A 65 -5.93 6.86 23.52
C LEU A 65 -4.50 7.29 23.14
N PRO A 66 -4.17 7.33 21.83
CA PRO A 66 -2.78 7.28 21.44
C PRO A 66 -1.91 8.48 21.83
N VAL A 67 -2.47 9.69 21.99
CA VAL A 67 -1.70 10.83 22.53
C VAL A 67 -1.28 10.54 23.96
N MET A 68 -2.19 10.07 24.81
CA MET A 68 -1.89 9.72 26.20
C MET A 68 -0.95 8.51 26.29
N SER A 69 -1.23 7.45 25.55
CA SER A 69 -0.43 6.23 25.58
C SER A 69 1.00 6.48 25.08
N SER A 70 1.20 7.28 24.03
CA SER A 70 2.54 7.61 23.56
C SER A 70 3.29 8.53 24.53
N LEU A 71 2.70 9.66 24.92
CA LEU A 71 3.43 10.72 25.64
C LEU A 71 3.52 10.50 27.15
N SER A 72 2.58 9.81 27.78
CA SER A 72 2.59 9.56 29.24
C SER A 72 2.36 8.10 29.65
N GLY A 73 2.03 7.21 28.72
CA GLY A 73 2.04 5.75 28.92
C GLY A 73 0.75 5.17 29.51
N GLU A 74 -0.27 5.98 29.76
CA GLU A 74 -1.53 5.48 30.30
C GLU A 74 -2.29 4.63 29.28
N LYS A 75 -2.84 3.52 29.77
CA LYS A 75 -3.70 2.60 29.02
C LYS A 75 -5.15 2.84 29.40
N VAL A 76 -5.67 3.99 28.98
CA VAL A 76 -7.02 4.43 29.36
C VAL A 76 -8.06 3.53 28.70
N THR A 77 -8.94 2.95 29.52
CA THR A 77 -10.05 2.09 29.09
C THR A 77 -11.39 2.55 29.64
N LYS A 78 -11.40 3.41 30.68
CA LYS A 78 -12.63 3.84 31.37
C LYS A 78 -12.69 5.35 31.61
N LEU A 79 -13.90 5.90 31.65
CA LEU A 79 -14.13 7.33 31.91
C LEU A 79 -13.46 7.84 33.20
N GLY A 80 -13.50 7.06 34.28
CA GLY A 80 -12.97 7.45 35.60
C GLY A 80 -11.46 7.64 35.65
N GLU A 81 -10.72 7.20 34.62
CA GLU A 81 -9.26 7.30 34.52
C GLU A 81 -8.81 8.64 33.93
N LEU A 82 -9.70 9.35 33.22
CA LEU A 82 -9.39 10.62 32.55
C LEU A 82 -9.25 11.85 33.49
N PRO A 83 -10.03 12.01 34.58
CA PRO A 83 -9.91 13.18 35.45
C PRO A 83 -8.51 13.45 36.02
N PRO A 84 -7.75 12.46 36.56
CA PRO A 84 -6.40 12.72 37.05
C PRO A 84 -5.44 13.13 35.92
N ILE A 85 -5.59 12.57 34.72
CA ILE A 85 -4.78 12.90 33.54
C ILE A 85 -5.05 14.35 33.11
N LEU A 86 -6.32 14.75 32.98
CA LEU A 86 -6.69 16.12 32.62
C LEU A 86 -6.22 17.13 33.67
N ASN A 87 -6.33 16.79 34.96
CA ASN A 87 -5.84 17.66 36.04
C ASN A 87 -4.33 17.86 36.00
N ARG A 88 -3.56 16.83 35.61
CA ARG A 88 -2.11 16.97 35.38
C ARG A 88 -1.83 17.98 34.27
N MET A 89 -2.54 17.88 33.14
CA MET A 89 -2.40 18.81 32.02
C MET A 89 -2.80 20.24 32.38
N ARG A 90 -3.86 20.42 33.17
CA ARG A 90 -4.23 21.75 33.68
C ARG A 90 -3.15 22.36 34.57
N ASN A 91 -2.55 21.55 35.44
CA ASN A 91 -1.47 22.00 36.33
C ASN A 91 -0.17 22.33 35.58
N GLN A 92 0.02 21.80 34.36
CA GLN A 92 1.14 22.11 33.48
C GLN A 92 1.05 23.53 32.91
N ILE A 93 -0.16 24.06 32.70
CA ILE A 93 -0.37 25.41 32.16
C ILE A 93 0.10 26.46 33.19
N LYS A 94 1.22 27.12 32.92
CA LYS A 94 1.78 28.23 33.73
C LYS A 94 1.48 29.58 33.10
N GLU A 95 1.36 30.63 33.91
CA GLU A 95 1.16 32.00 33.41
C GLU A 95 2.41 32.61 32.74
N THR A 96 3.58 32.02 32.96
CA THR A 96 4.84 32.51 32.38
C THR A 96 4.87 32.31 30.88
N LEU A 97 4.72 33.40 30.12
CA LEU A 97 4.71 33.37 28.65
C LEU A 97 6.12 33.25 28.08
N ASN A 98 6.50 32.04 27.66
CA ASN A 98 7.73 31.75 26.94
C ASN A 98 7.52 30.57 25.97
N PHE A 99 8.48 30.30 25.10
CA PHE A 99 8.30 29.31 24.05
C PHE A 99 8.19 27.88 24.61
N GLU A 100 8.95 27.54 25.64
CA GLU A 100 8.86 26.25 26.32
C GLU A 100 7.44 26.00 26.84
N ASN A 101 6.89 26.94 27.61
CA ASN A 101 5.54 26.83 28.15
C ASN A 101 4.49 26.86 27.04
N ALA A 102 4.68 27.64 25.97
CA ALA A 102 3.76 27.63 24.83
C ALA A 102 3.64 26.25 24.20
N ARG A 103 4.74 25.52 24.03
CA ARG A 103 4.71 24.11 23.59
C ARG A 103 3.99 23.20 24.60
N LEU A 104 4.18 23.42 25.90
CA LEU A 104 3.46 22.68 26.95
C LEU A 104 1.96 23.00 27.02
N TYR A 105 1.54 24.20 26.63
CA TYR A 105 0.13 24.55 26.43
C TYR A 105 -0.44 23.74 25.26
N GLY A 106 0.35 23.60 24.19
CA GLY A 106 0.04 22.75 23.04
C GLY A 106 -0.18 21.29 23.44
N GLU A 107 0.75 20.69 24.17
CA GLU A 107 0.58 19.32 24.70
C GLU A 107 -0.70 19.19 25.54
N SER A 108 -0.94 20.14 26.45
CA SER A 108 -2.17 20.15 27.27
C SER A 108 -3.44 20.20 26.42
N THR A 109 -3.38 20.93 25.30
CA THR A 109 -4.47 21.05 24.33
C THR A 109 -4.67 19.75 23.55
N ALA A 110 -3.60 19.04 23.19
CA ALA A 110 -3.68 17.73 22.54
C ALA A 110 -4.40 16.70 23.43
N TYR A 111 -4.05 16.65 24.73
CA TYR A 111 -4.73 15.78 25.69
C TYR A 111 -6.21 16.17 25.85
N ALA A 112 -6.51 17.47 25.94
CA ALA A 112 -7.88 17.94 26.04
C ALA A 112 -8.71 17.55 24.80
N ALA A 113 -8.15 17.73 23.60
CA ALA A 113 -8.81 17.35 22.35
C ALA A 113 -9.04 15.83 22.24
N GLU A 114 -8.07 15.00 22.66
CA GLU A 114 -8.24 13.53 22.65
C GLU A 114 -9.31 13.08 23.66
N ILE A 115 -9.42 13.76 24.81
CA ILE A 115 -10.53 13.54 25.77
C ILE A 115 -11.86 13.92 25.12
N ILE A 116 -11.95 15.10 24.50
CA ILE A 116 -13.18 15.56 23.87
C ILE A 116 -13.62 14.56 22.78
N GLU A 117 -12.68 14.11 21.94
CA GLU A 117 -12.99 13.17 20.87
C GLU A 117 -13.39 11.79 21.38
N VAL A 118 -12.68 11.17 22.33
CA VAL A 118 -13.11 9.85 22.84
C VAL A 118 -14.50 9.91 23.49
N LEU A 119 -14.88 11.04 24.08
CA LEU A 119 -16.24 11.24 24.60
C LEU A 119 -17.29 11.28 23.49
N ARG A 120 -16.95 11.71 22.27
CA ARG A 120 -17.85 11.64 21.10
C ARG A 120 -18.02 10.22 20.57
N TYR A 121 -17.01 9.37 20.76
CA TYR A 121 -17.01 7.95 20.38
C TYR A 121 -17.71 7.03 21.39
N ILE A 122 -18.20 7.55 22.53
CA ILE A 122 -18.75 6.73 23.64
C ILE A 122 -19.99 5.90 23.27
N GLU A 123 -20.71 6.32 22.22
CA GLU A 123 -21.88 5.63 21.67
C GLU A 123 -21.60 4.96 20.31
N GLY A 124 -20.34 4.91 19.88
CA GLY A 124 -19.90 4.40 18.57
C GLY A 124 -19.26 5.48 17.70
N ASP A 125 -18.81 5.10 16.50
CA ASP A 125 -18.23 6.05 15.55
C ASP A 125 -19.31 7.00 14.99
N PRO A 126 -19.20 8.32 15.21
CA PRO A 126 -20.21 9.27 14.74
C PRO A 126 -20.03 9.70 13.28
N HIS A 127 -18.97 9.24 12.58
CA HIS A 127 -18.64 9.72 11.24
C HIS A 127 -19.21 8.83 10.13
N VAL A 128 -19.49 9.47 8.99
CA VAL A 128 -19.92 8.81 7.75
C VAL A 128 -19.02 9.25 6.60
N ALA A 129 -18.75 8.35 5.67
CA ALA A 129 -17.92 8.65 4.51
C ALA A 129 -18.45 9.87 3.73
N PRO A 130 -17.58 10.76 3.22
CA PRO A 130 -16.13 10.60 3.14
C PRO A 130 -15.36 10.93 4.43
N TRP A 131 -16.01 11.51 5.45
CA TRP A 131 -15.35 11.86 6.73
C TRP A 131 -14.82 10.62 7.44
N THR A 132 -13.60 10.74 7.96
CA THR A 132 -12.90 9.61 8.59
C THR A 132 -12.97 9.63 10.11
N GLY A 133 -13.01 10.81 10.73
CA GLY A 133 -12.78 10.91 12.17
C GLY A 133 -11.46 10.25 12.58
N TYR A 134 -11.51 9.38 13.58
CA TYR A 134 -10.39 8.55 14.01
C TYR A 134 -9.98 7.54 12.92
N LEU A 135 -8.74 7.66 12.44
CA LEU A 135 -8.15 6.68 11.53
C LEU A 135 -7.70 5.45 12.31
N THR A 136 -8.19 4.27 11.95
CA THR A 136 -7.93 3.01 12.67
C THR A 136 -6.49 2.49 12.48
N ASP A 137 -6.05 1.56 13.34
CA ASP A 137 -4.71 0.97 13.22
C ASP A 137 -4.48 0.20 11.90
N PRO A 138 -5.47 -0.48 11.31
CA PRO A 138 -5.34 -1.02 9.96
C PRO A 138 -4.98 0.05 8.90
N ILE A 139 -5.58 1.24 8.98
CA ILE A 139 -5.24 2.36 8.08
C ILE A 139 -3.83 2.86 8.35
N LEU A 140 -3.43 2.95 9.62
CA LEU A 140 -2.05 3.26 10.00
C LEU A 140 -1.08 2.24 9.42
N ARG A 141 -1.37 0.94 9.50
CA ARG A 141 -0.49 -0.12 8.99
C ARG A 141 -0.42 -0.13 7.46
N LYS A 142 -1.54 0.17 6.79
CA LYS A 142 -1.62 0.29 5.32
C LYS A 142 -0.64 1.33 4.76
N PHE A 143 -0.58 2.52 5.36
CA PHE A 143 0.24 3.63 4.82
C PHE A 143 1.47 3.97 5.66
N GLY A 144 1.57 3.47 6.88
CA GLY A 144 2.58 3.88 7.86
C GLY A 144 3.99 3.41 7.53
N ILE A 145 4.13 2.29 6.82
CA ILE A 145 5.41 1.84 6.27
C ILE A 145 5.92 2.85 5.23
N GLN A 146 5.03 3.33 4.35
CA GLN A 146 5.36 4.31 3.31
C GLN A 146 5.79 5.67 3.90
N LEU A 147 5.37 5.99 5.13
CA LEU A 147 5.84 7.18 5.86
C LEU A 147 7.27 7.02 6.40
N VAL A 148 7.72 5.80 6.69
CA VAL A 148 9.05 5.56 7.27
C VAL A 148 10.12 5.27 6.22
N ASP A 149 9.75 4.73 5.06
CA ASP A 149 10.62 4.55 3.89
C ASP A 149 10.61 5.74 2.91
N TRP A 150 9.69 6.69 3.15
CA TRP A 150 9.52 7.95 2.41
C TRP A 150 8.99 7.82 0.99
N THR A 151 8.36 6.67 0.68
CA THR A 151 7.46 6.56 -0.47
C THR A 151 6.35 7.61 -0.38
N ILE A 152 5.83 7.84 0.84
CA ILE A 152 5.10 9.05 1.17
C ILE A 152 6.12 10.04 1.76
N PRO A 153 6.42 11.15 1.06
CA PRO A 153 7.54 12.02 1.41
C PRO A 153 7.27 12.90 2.64
N GLY A 154 6.02 13.04 3.04
CA GLY A 154 5.60 13.78 4.22
C GLY A 154 4.09 13.88 4.37
N GLN A 155 3.67 14.65 5.36
CA GLN A 155 2.28 14.85 5.74
C GLN A 155 1.92 16.34 5.75
N ALA A 156 0.79 16.70 5.16
CA ALA A 156 0.22 18.04 5.22
C ALA A 156 -1.06 18.00 6.08
N VAL A 157 -1.07 18.69 7.20
CA VAL A 157 -2.28 18.88 8.03
C VAL A 157 -2.87 20.24 7.67
N ILE A 158 -3.92 20.26 6.85
CA ILE A 158 -4.58 21.47 6.38
C ILE A 158 -5.80 21.76 7.25
N VAL A 159 -5.83 22.95 7.85
CA VAL A 159 -6.85 23.35 8.82
C VAL A 159 -7.48 24.67 8.39
N GLY A 160 -8.80 24.79 8.53
CA GLY A 160 -9.52 26.05 8.35
C GLY A 160 -10.18 26.15 6.97
N LYS A 161 -10.10 27.33 6.35
CA LYS A 161 -10.80 27.68 5.12
C LYS A 161 -9.90 28.45 4.17
N ALA A 162 -9.69 27.90 2.97
CA ALA A 162 -8.95 28.57 1.91
C ALA A 162 -9.70 29.80 1.39
N LYS A 163 -8.96 30.74 0.77
CA LYS A 163 -9.53 31.94 0.15
C LYS A 163 -10.64 31.65 -0.88
N THR A 164 -10.51 30.56 -1.64
CA THR A 164 -11.54 30.04 -2.54
C THR A 164 -11.45 28.51 -2.64
N SER A 165 -12.51 27.86 -3.12
CA SER A 165 -12.54 26.40 -3.30
C SER A 165 -11.54 25.93 -4.37
N GLU A 166 -11.35 26.71 -5.44
CA GLU A 166 -10.35 26.43 -6.49
C GLU A 166 -8.92 26.49 -5.94
N ALA A 167 -8.65 27.44 -5.04
CA ALA A 167 -7.35 27.58 -4.41
C ALA A 167 -7.05 26.40 -3.46
N ALA A 168 -8.06 25.93 -2.71
CA ALA A 168 -7.95 24.71 -1.91
C ALA A 168 -7.64 23.49 -2.79
N ALA A 169 -8.40 23.30 -3.88
CA ALA A 169 -8.21 22.21 -4.81
C ALA A 169 -6.81 22.21 -5.42
N LYS A 170 -6.30 23.38 -5.85
CA LYS A 170 -4.94 23.52 -6.38
C LYS A 170 -3.87 23.07 -5.39
N ILE A 171 -3.96 23.50 -4.12
CA ILE A 171 -3.02 23.11 -3.06
C ILE A 171 -3.04 21.59 -2.86
N VAL A 172 -4.23 21.00 -2.74
CA VAL A 172 -4.37 19.56 -2.47
C VAL A 172 -3.94 18.72 -3.67
N GLN A 173 -4.27 19.13 -4.90
CA GLN A 173 -3.80 18.47 -6.12
C GLN A 173 -2.27 18.49 -6.22
N GLU A 174 -1.64 19.63 -5.92
CA GLU A 174 -0.19 19.73 -5.90
C GLU A 174 0.43 18.77 -4.86
N LEU A 175 -0.16 18.67 -3.67
CA LEU A 175 0.29 17.75 -2.62
C LEU A 175 0.08 16.28 -3.02
N GLN A 176 -1.06 15.93 -3.62
CA GLN A 176 -1.34 14.57 -4.12
C GLN A 176 -0.39 14.16 -5.25
N ALA A 177 -0.10 15.05 -6.20
CA ALA A 177 0.87 14.82 -7.26
C ALA A 177 2.29 14.61 -6.70
N LYS A 178 2.59 15.21 -5.54
CA LYS A 178 3.83 14.98 -4.79
C LYS A 178 3.78 13.74 -3.90
N GLY A 179 2.71 12.96 -3.90
CA GLY A 179 2.54 11.75 -3.10
C GLY A 179 2.37 12.01 -1.60
N MET A 180 2.06 13.24 -1.19
CA MET A 180 1.92 13.62 0.22
C MET A 180 0.67 12.99 0.84
N MET A 181 0.78 12.59 2.11
CA MET A 181 -0.38 12.24 2.93
C MET A 181 -1.05 13.52 3.44
N ILE A 182 -2.36 13.63 3.31
CA ILE A 182 -3.09 14.88 3.60
C ILE A 182 -4.14 14.62 4.69
N PHE A 183 -4.18 15.48 5.69
CA PHE A 183 -5.23 15.53 6.70
C PHE A 183 -5.97 16.85 6.56
N LEU A 184 -7.30 16.80 6.45
CA LEU A 184 -8.13 17.98 6.21
C LEU A 184 -9.07 18.20 7.40
N VAL A 185 -9.17 19.44 7.86
CA VAL A 185 -10.00 19.82 9.01
C VAL A 185 -10.70 21.16 8.75
N ASN A 186 -11.98 21.24 9.09
CA ASN A 186 -12.88 22.38 8.89
C ASN A 186 -13.27 22.60 7.42
N GLU A 187 -13.69 23.82 7.07
CA GLU A 187 -14.40 24.14 5.83
C GLU A 187 -13.60 23.86 4.55
N VAL A 188 -12.28 23.68 4.63
CA VAL A 188 -11.47 23.21 3.51
C VAL A 188 -11.96 21.87 2.96
N ILE A 189 -12.56 21.01 3.80
CA ILE A 189 -13.15 19.73 3.37
C ILE A 189 -14.30 20.01 2.39
N GLU A 190 -15.26 20.83 2.79
CA GLU A 190 -16.41 21.18 1.97
C GLU A 190 -15.98 21.90 0.68
N GLN A 191 -14.97 22.79 0.76
CA GLN A 191 -14.39 23.45 -0.42
C GLN A 191 -13.84 22.45 -1.44
N LEU A 192 -13.19 21.38 -0.98
CA LEU A 192 -12.64 20.34 -1.87
C LEU A 192 -13.74 19.46 -2.45
N LEU A 193 -14.77 19.13 -1.65
CA LEU A 193 -15.93 18.37 -2.11
C LEU A 193 -16.72 19.15 -3.19
N GLU A 194 -16.86 20.47 -3.05
CA GLU A 194 -17.47 21.34 -4.08
C GLU A 194 -16.73 21.29 -5.42
N GLN A 195 -15.41 21.04 -5.39
CA GLN A 195 -14.56 20.90 -6.58
C GLN A 195 -14.48 19.45 -7.08
N ASN A 196 -15.29 18.54 -6.54
CA ASN A 196 -15.30 17.10 -6.86
C ASN A 196 -13.93 16.41 -6.66
N MET A 197 -13.13 16.90 -5.71
CA MET A 197 -11.86 16.27 -5.37
C MET A 197 -12.07 14.87 -4.80
N LYS A 198 -11.26 13.91 -5.26
CA LYS A 198 -11.22 12.55 -4.75
C LYS A 198 -10.52 12.53 -3.38
N LEU A 199 -11.31 12.40 -2.32
CA LEU A 199 -10.85 12.35 -0.92
C LEU A 199 -11.20 11.00 -0.28
N GLY A 200 -10.52 10.66 0.80
CA GLY A 200 -10.75 9.44 1.58
C GLY A 200 -9.51 8.58 1.72
N VAL A 201 -9.70 7.40 2.32
CA VAL A 201 -8.62 6.48 2.67
C VAL A 201 -7.82 6.05 1.44
N ASP A 202 -8.48 5.74 0.33
CA ASP A 202 -7.82 5.25 -0.87
C ASP A 202 -6.96 6.31 -1.59
N TYR A 203 -7.21 7.59 -1.33
CA TYR A 203 -6.46 8.71 -1.92
C TYR A 203 -5.43 9.32 -0.97
N ILE A 204 -5.25 8.73 0.22
CA ILE A 204 -4.32 9.21 1.26
C ILE A 204 -4.60 10.69 1.64
N ALA A 205 -5.86 11.09 1.53
CA ALA A 205 -6.34 12.44 1.79
C ALA A 205 -7.56 12.36 2.72
N PHE A 206 -7.34 12.48 4.02
CA PHE A 206 -8.28 12.15 5.08
C PHE A 206 -9.08 13.38 5.56
N PRO A 207 -10.37 13.52 5.22
CA PRO A 207 -11.24 14.52 5.82
C PRO A 207 -11.63 14.13 7.25
N LEU A 208 -10.88 14.64 8.22
CA LEU A 208 -11.02 14.23 9.62
C LEU A 208 -12.31 14.73 10.26
N GLY A 209 -12.76 15.94 9.89
CA GLY A 209 -13.92 16.59 10.49
C GLY A 209 -13.63 18.04 10.84
N ASN A 210 -14.16 18.51 11.97
CA ASN A 210 -14.09 19.91 12.38
C ASN A 210 -13.38 20.06 13.74
N PHE A 211 -12.94 21.27 14.08
CA PHE A 211 -12.54 21.65 15.43
C PHE A 211 -11.51 20.68 16.08
N THR A 212 -11.91 19.92 17.10
CA THR A 212 -11.05 18.98 17.85
C THR A 212 -10.61 17.76 17.05
N GLN A 213 -11.26 17.46 15.93
CA GLN A 213 -10.96 16.30 15.09
C GLN A 213 -9.58 16.40 14.40
N VAL A 214 -8.91 17.56 14.44
CA VAL A 214 -7.47 17.71 14.12
C VAL A 214 -6.59 16.79 14.96
N ILE A 215 -7.03 16.41 16.17
CA ILE A 215 -6.28 15.48 17.02
C ILE A 215 -6.08 14.11 16.38
N HIS A 216 -6.93 13.73 15.42
CA HIS A 216 -6.78 12.48 14.70
C HIS A 216 -5.56 12.46 13.77
N ALA A 217 -5.05 13.61 13.31
CA ALA A 217 -3.76 13.68 12.64
C ALA A 217 -2.60 13.41 13.62
N VAL A 218 -2.67 14.01 14.82
CA VAL A 218 -1.65 13.87 15.87
C VAL A 218 -1.60 12.44 16.41
N ASN A 219 -2.76 11.87 16.72
CA ASN A 219 -2.84 10.51 17.26
C ASN A 219 -2.44 9.47 16.20
N TYR A 220 -2.64 9.75 14.90
CA TYR A 220 -2.14 8.91 13.81
C TYR A 220 -0.61 8.96 13.75
N ALA A 221 -0.02 10.16 13.74
CA ALA A 221 1.42 10.36 13.75
C ALA A 221 2.10 9.68 14.95
N LEU A 222 1.57 9.88 16.17
CA LEU A 222 2.14 9.29 17.40
C LEU A 222 2.08 7.76 17.42
N ARG A 223 1.06 7.15 16.82
CA ARG A 223 1.02 5.67 16.68
C ARG A 223 2.12 5.15 15.77
N ALA A 224 2.61 5.91 14.79
CA ALA A 224 3.72 5.46 13.94
C ALA A 224 4.99 5.18 14.76
N GLY A 225 5.27 5.98 15.80
CA GLY A 225 6.39 5.76 16.71
C GLY A 225 6.28 4.46 17.52
N MET A 226 5.07 4.13 17.98
CA MET A 226 4.81 2.87 18.69
C MET A 226 4.77 1.66 17.74
N ALA A 227 4.15 1.81 16.57
CA ALA A 227 3.91 0.72 15.62
C ALA A 227 5.17 0.31 14.84
N PHE A 228 5.91 1.30 14.31
CA PHE A 228 7.05 1.07 13.44
C PHE A 228 8.38 1.42 14.11
N GLY A 229 8.38 2.43 14.99
CA GLY A 229 9.56 2.77 15.79
C GLY A 229 9.81 1.81 16.96
N GLY A 230 8.81 1.01 17.35
CA GLY A 230 8.90 0.12 18.52
C GLY A 230 9.10 0.86 19.84
N ILE A 231 8.82 2.17 19.89
CA ILE A 231 9.08 3.01 21.06
C ILE A 231 8.06 2.68 22.13
N ALA A 232 8.52 2.41 23.34
CA ALA A 232 7.64 2.03 24.43
C ALA A 232 6.69 3.20 24.81
N PRO A 233 5.43 2.90 25.19
CA PRO A 233 4.48 3.89 25.71
C PRO A 233 5.07 4.69 26.88
N GLY A 234 4.89 6.02 26.88
CA GLY A 234 5.33 6.92 27.94
C GLY A 234 6.78 7.41 27.83
N LEU A 235 7.55 6.95 26.84
CA LEU A 235 8.88 7.51 26.52
C LEU A 235 8.74 8.80 25.73
N ARG A 236 8.21 9.83 26.40
CA ARG A 236 7.78 11.13 25.84
C ARG A 236 8.78 11.75 24.86
N GLU A 237 10.05 11.83 25.26
CA GLU A 237 11.09 12.47 24.45
C GLU A 237 11.50 11.62 23.24
N GLU A 238 11.48 10.28 23.36
CA GLU A 238 11.77 9.37 22.24
C GLU A 238 10.65 9.42 21.20
N HIS A 239 9.39 9.49 21.63
CA HIS A 239 8.27 9.71 20.72
C HIS A 239 8.42 11.02 19.97
N ARG A 240 8.75 12.13 20.67
CA ARG A 240 8.98 13.44 20.04
C ARG A 240 10.14 13.39 19.03
N ASP A 241 11.28 12.78 19.39
CA ASP A 241 12.42 12.61 18.46
C ASP A 241 12.02 11.85 17.20
N TYR A 242 11.28 10.75 17.37
CA TYR A 242 10.80 9.95 16.25
C TYR A 242 9.87 10.74 15.33
N GLN A 243 8.91 11.47 15.90
CA GLN A 243 8.03 12.33 15.11
C GLN A 243 8.84 13.33 14.29
N HIS A 244 9.75 14.08 14.93
CA HIS A 244 10.55 15.07 14.22
C HIS A 244 11.44 14.47 13.12
N ARG A 245 12.02 13.29 13.33
CA ARG A 245 12.98 12.69 12.38
C ARG A 245 12.33 11.89 11.26
N ARG A 246 11.24 11.17 11.56
CA ARG A 246 10.63 10.19 10.65
C ARG A 246 9.32 10.67 10.08
N VAL A 247 8.49 11.33 10.88
CA VAL A 247 7.18 11.80 10.46
C VAL A 247 7.29 13.23 9.95
N ARG A 248 7.47 13.38 8.64
CA ARG A 248 7.69 14.67 7.97
C ARG A 248 6.40 15.47 7.81
N ALA A 249 5.81 15.88 8.93
CA ALA A 249 4.57 16.63 8.95
C ALA A 249 4.78 18.15 9.09
N PHE A 250 3.89 18.93 8.47
CA PHE A 250 3.69 20.35 8.73
C PHE A 250 2.20 20.67 8.80
N VAL A 251 1.86 21.77 9.49
CA VAL A 251 0.49 22.30 9.53
C VAL A 251 0.39 23.47 8.56
N LEU A 252 -0.66 23.47 7.74
CA LEU A 252 -1.04 24.57 6.88
C LEU A 252 -2.39 25.12 7.33
N HIS A 253 -2.39 26.26 8.02
CA HIS A 253 -3.62 26.92 8.44
C HIS A 253 -4.07 27.93 7.38
N LEU A 254 -5.31 27.78 6.93
CA LEU A 254 -5.94 28.64 5.94
C LEU A 254 -7.07 29.47 6.58
N GLY A 255 -7.03 30.78 6.40
CA GLY A 255 -8.05 31.71 6.87
C GLY A 255 -7.86 32.19 8.31
N GLU A 256 -8.96 32.59 8.94
CA GLU A 256 -8.94 33.16 10.31
C GLU A 256 -8.49 32.12 11.34
N ILE A 257 -7.76 32.59 12.37
CA ILE A 257 -7.19 31.75 13.43
C ILE A 257 -7.76 32.21 14.77
N ASP A 258 -8.41 31.31 15.51
CA ASP A 258 -8.85 31.53 16.89
C ASP A 258 -7.81 31.06 17.94
N ASP A 259 -8.02 31.41 19.22
CA ASP A 259 -7.07 31.08 20.29
C ASP A 259 -6.93 29.57 20.55
N VAL A 260 -8.00 28.77 20.38
CA VAL A 260 -7.94 27.30 20.52
C VAL A 260 -7.14 26.70 19.38
N GLN A 261 -7.30 27.20 18.16
CA GLN A 261 -6.50 26.82 17.00
C GLN A 261 -5.02 27.18 17.21
N VAL A 262 -4.70 28.37 17.74
CA VAL A 262 -3.32 28.71 18.14
C VAL A 262 -2.78 27.67 19.12
N ALA A 263 -3.54 27.30 20.16
CA ALA A 263 -3.08 26.29 21.11
C ALA A 263 -2.88 24.91 20.46
N ALA A 264 -3.74 24.51 19.52
CA ALA A 264 -3.57 23.28 18.73
C ALA A 264 -2.34 23.33 17.81
N HIS A 265 -2.01 24.49 17.23
CA HIS A 265 -0.76 24.69 16.48
C HIS A 265 0.47 24.44 17.35
N PHE A 266 0.46 24.91 18.61
CA PHE A 266 1.53 24.59 19.54
C PHE A 266 1.62 23.11 19.92
N ALA A 267 0.55 22.33 19.75
CA ALA A 267 0.61 20.88 19.89
C ALA A 267 1.45 20.23 18.77
N ALA A 268 1.29 20.72 17.53
CA ALA A 268 2.10 20.29 16.40
C ALA A 268 3.58 20.72 16.59
N ILE A 269 3.80 21.97 17.01
CA ILE A 269 5.15 22.46 17.31
C ILE A 269 5.78 21.64 18.42
N PHE A 270 5.05 21.27 19.48
CA PHE A 270 5.58 20.48 20.60
C PHE A 270 6.20 19.14 20.18
N ILE A 271 5.66 18.49 19.14
CA ILE A 271 6.19 17.24 18.54
C ILE A 271 7.11 17.48 17.33
N GLY A 272 7.50 18.74 17.08
CA GLY A 272 8.52 19.09 16.09
C GLY A 272 7.99 19.36 14.68
N PHE A 273 6.72 19.77 14.54
CA PHE A 273 6.12 20.13 13.24
C PHE A 273 5.90 21.65 13.13
N PRO A 274 6.37 22.29 12.04
CA PRO A 274 6.17 23.71 11.83
C PRO A 274 4.73 24.02 11.39
N VAL A 275 4.32 25.27 11.60
CA VAL A 275 2.99 25.79 11.28
C VAL A 275 3.14 26.96 10.31
N ILE A 276 2.47 26.86 9.18
CA ILE A 276 2.44 27.88 8.12
C ILE A 276 1.02 28.42 8.04
N CYS A 277 0.87 29.73 8.16
CA CYS A 277 -0.41 30.43 8.07
C CYS A 277 -0.48 31.23 6.77
N ASP A 278 -1.61 31.17 6.06
CA ASP A 278 -1.83 31.94 4.84
C ASP A 278 -2.24 33.41 5.07
N THR A 279 -2.35 33.81 6.35
CA THR A 279 -2.66 35.16 6.80
C THR A 279 -1.41 35.85 7.35
N GLU A 280 -1.34 37.18 7.21
CA GLU A 280 -0.28 37.96 7.86
C GLU A 280 -0.41 37.87 9.38
N LEU A 281 0.66 37.40 10.03
CA LEU A 281 0.70 37.22 11.48
C LEU A 281 1.23 38.49 12.16
N GLU A 282 0.64 38.86 13.31
CA GLU A 282 1.18 39.96 14.13
C GLU A 282 2.56 39.63 14.71
N GLU A 283 2.78 38.36 15.05
CA GLU A 283 4.00 37.84 15.67
C GLU A 283 4.30 36.45 15.10
N GLU A 284 5.55 36.22 14.73
CA GLU A 284 6.04 34.95 14.18
C GLU A 284 7.10 34.33 15.09
N ILE A 285 7.30 33.02 14.93
CA ILE A 285 8.46 32.29 15.44
C ILE A 285 9.18 31.75 14.21
N PRO A 286 10.38 32.25 13.88
CA PRO A 286 11.18 31.73 12.77
C PRO A 286 11.22 30.20 12.78
N ASP A 287 11.02 29.61 11.59
CA ASP A 287 10.97 28.17 11.32
C ASP A 287 9.81 27.37 11.95
N TRP A 288 9.06 27.93 12.91
CA TRP A 288 8.07 27.17 13.68
C TRP A 288 6.64 27.67 13.54
N TYR A 289 6.42 28.97 13.41
CA TYR A 289 5.10 29.59 13.30
C TYR A 289 5.21 30.84 12.42
N VAL A 290 4.93 30.70 11.13
CA VAL A 290 5.30 31.68 10.10
C VAL A 290 4.14 32.03 9.19
N SER A 291 4.17 33.23 8.60
CA SER A 291 3.21 33.61 7.56
C SER A 291 3.77 33.35 6.16
N HIS A 292 2.93 32.82 5.28
CA HIS A 292 3.22 32.72 3.85
C HIS A 292 1.92 32.86 3.05
N THR A 293 1.64 34.07 2.57
CA THR A 293 0.34 34.43 1.99
C THR A 293 0.18 34.08 0.52
N ASP A 294 1.27 33.73 -0.17
CA ASP A 294 1.27 33.38 -1.59
C ASP A 294 0.94 31.89 -1.80
N TYR A 295 -0.29 31.63 -2.19
CA TYR A 295 -0.82 30.29 -2.49
C TYR A 295 -0.08 29.58 -3.63
N ASP A 296 0.54 30.30 -4.56
CA ASP A 296 1.26 29.67 -5.68
C ASP A 296 2.60 29.05 -5.23
N THR A 297 3.10 29.46 -4.07
CA THR A 297 4.38 28.99 -3.53
C THR A 297 4.25 28.35 -2.14
N ILE A 298 3.04 28.35 -1.55
CA ILE A 298 2.81 27.90 -0.17
C ILE A 298 3.15 26.42 0.08
N VAL A 299 2.87 25.53 -0.89
CA VAL A 299 3.21 24.11 -0.78
C VAL A 299 4.72 23.92 -0.78
N LYS A 300 5.39 24.54 -1.75
CA LYS A 300 6.86 24.51 -1.85
C LYS A 300 7.52 25.06 -0.59
N TYR A 301 7.07 26.22 -0.11
CA TYR A 301 7.59 26.84 1.11
C TYR A 301 7.40 25.92 2.33
N SER A 302 6.21 25.36 2.51
CA SER A 302 5.90 24.46 3.63
C SER A 302 6.79 23.21 3.64
N MET A 303 7.02 22.64 2.45
CA MET A 303 7.93 21.51 2.29
C MET A 303 9.39 21.87 2.59
N GLU A 304 9.87 23.02 2.09
CA GLU A 304 11.23 23.51 2.34
C GLU A 304 11.46 23.75 3.83
N LEU A 305 10.51 24.41 4.50
CA LEU A 305 10.52 24.66 5.94
C LEU A 305 10.60 23.36 6.74
N ARG A 306 9.84 22.33 6.33
CA ARG A 306 9.86 21.02 6.99
C ARG A 306 11.13 20.20 6.66
N GLY A 307 11.90 20.59 5.67
CA GLY A 307 13.06 19.83 5.17
C GLY A 307 12.69 18.68 4.22
N ILE A 308 11.51 18.72 3.62
CA ILE A 308 11.07 17.76 2.61
C ILE A 308 11.68 18.16 1.27
N LYS A 309 12.69 17.40 0.84
CA LYS A 309 13.31 17.56 -0.47
C LYS A 309 12.78 16.48 -1.39
N LEU A 310 11.87 16.87 -2.29
CA LEU A 310 11.42 15.99 -3.35
C LEU A 310 12.25 16.20 -4.61
N LYS A 311 12.68 15.09 -5.20
CA LYS A 311 13.06 15.06 -6.60
C LYS A 311 11.74 15.12 -7.40
N ILE A 312 11.39 16.30 -7.89
CA ILE A 312 10.20 16.44 -8.73
C ILE A 312 10.54 15.77 -10.07
N LEU A 313 9.90 14.64 -10.33
CA LEU A 313 9.92 14.01 -11.64
C LEU A 313 8.76 14.59 -12.45
N GLU A 314 9.06 15.52 -13.35
CA GLU A 314 8.07 16.05 -14.28
C GLU A 314 7.91 15.06 -15.44
N ILE A 315 6.72 14.46 -15.55
CA ILE A 315 6.37 13.53 -16.63
C ILE A 315 5.42 14.26 -17.57
N PRO A 316 5.72 14.41 -18.87
CA PRO A 316 4.98 15.26 -19.79
C PRO A 316 3.69 14.60 -20.30
N VAL A 317 2.76 14.30 -19.39
CA VAL A 317 1.47 13.66 -19.66
C VAL A 317 0.30 14.49 -19.14
N PRO A 318 -0.91 14.37 -19.73
CA PRO A 318 -2.04 15.24 -19.41
C PRO A 318 -2.82 14.86 -18.14
N ILE A 319 -2.41 13.80 -17.47
CA ILE A 319 -3.03 13.26 -16.26
C ILE A 319 -2.09 13.40 -15.05
N THR A 320 -2.67 13.37 -13.85
CA THR A 320 -1.86 13.38 -12.62
C THR A 320 -1.15 12.04 -12.46
N ILE A 321 0.15 12.06 -12.16
CA ILE A 321 0.91 10.85 -11.84
C ILE A 321 1.31 10.89 -10.35
N GLY A 322 1.02 9.84 -9.61
CA GLY A 322 1.47 9.68 -8.22
C GLY A 322 1.00 8.36 -7.58
N PRO A 323 1.68 7.88 -6.52
CA PRO A 323 1.32 6.64 -5.82
C PRO A 323 -0.12 6.63 -5.27
N ALA A 324 -0.71 7.81 -5.03
CA ALA A 324 -2.09 7.93 -4.54
C ALA A 324 -3.15 7.37 -5.52
N PHE A 325 -2.81 7.18 -6.80
CA PHE A 325 -3.72 6.64 -7.80
C PHE A 325 -3.56 5.13 -8.02
N GLU A 326 -2.54 4.48 -7.42
CA GLU A 326 -2.21 3.06 -7.65
C GLU A 326 -3.39 2.10 -7.44
N GLY A 327 -4.22 2.39 -6.43
CA GLY A 327 -5.36 1.55 -6.05
C GLY A 327 -6.66 1.81 -6.84
N GLU A 328 -6.67 2.72 -7.80
CA GLU A 328 -7.89 3.07 -8.55
C GLU A 328 -8.40 1.87 -9.37
N THR A 329 -9.69 1.55 -9.24
CA THR A 329 -10.32 0.49 -10.04
C THR A 329 -11.24 1.10 -11.09
N ILE A 330 -10.94 0.86 -12.37
CA ILE A 330 -11.77 1.35 -13.48
C ILE A 330 -12.86 0.33 -13.81
N ARG A 331 -14.11 0.67 -13.48
CA ARG A 331 -15.28 -0.16 -13.79
C ARG A 331 -15.75 0.05 -15.23
N LYS A 332 -16.55 -0.87 -15.76
CA LYS A 332 -17.08 -0.81 -17.14
C LYS A 332 -17.81 0.50 -17.47
N GLY A 333 -18.47 1.12 -16.48
CA GLY A 333 -19.17 2.40 -16.66
C GLY A 333 -18.24 3.57 -16.96
N ASP A 334 -17.01 3.54 -16.45
CA ASP A 334 -16.03 4.63 -16.52
C ASP A 334 -14.88 4.33 -17.50
N MET A 335 -14.85 3.12 -18.06
CA MET A 335 -13.83 2.62 -18.97
C MET A 335 -14.02 3.19 -20.39
N PHE A 336 -12.94 3.67 -20.99
CA PHE A 336 -12.87 4.07 -22.39
C PHE A 336 -12.32 2.95 -23.28
N VAL A 337 -11.22 2.32 -22.89
CA VAL A 337 -10.60 1.23 -23.65
C VAL A 337 -10.10 0.12 -22.72
N GLU A 338 -10.14 -1.12 -23.21
CA GLU A 338 -9.68 -2.32 -22.54
C GLU A 338 -8.69 -3.10 -23.42
N MET A 339 -7.56 -3.52 -22.85
CA MET A 339 -6.50 -4.25 -23.55
C MET A 339 -6.05 -5.46 -22.73
N GLY A 340 -5.94 -6.64 -23.32
CA GLY A 340 -5.49 -7.85 -22.63
C GLY A 340 -6.58 -8.58 -21.84
N GLY A 341 -6.19 -9.28 -20.77
CA GLY A 341 -7.10 -9.98 -19.85
C GLY A 341 -7.99 -11.03 -20.52
N GLY A 342 -7.42 -11.78 -21.47
CA GLY A 342 -8.12 -12.81 -22.26
C GLY A 342 -9.13 -12.28 -23.28
N ARG A 343 -9.29 -10.95 -23.41
CA ARG A 343 -10.25 -10.32 -24.34
C ARG A 343 -9.60 -9.93 -25.66
N THR A 344 -8.32 -9.54 -25.61
CA THR A 344 -7.44 -9.26 -26.73
C THR A 344 -6.04 -9.74 -26.36
N THR A 345 -5.19 -9.94 -27.37
CA THR A 345 -3.78 -10.26 -27.15
C THR A 345 -3.06 -9.05 -26.57
N ALA A 346 -2.33 -9.24 -25.46
CA ALA A 346 -1.49 -8.19 -24.91
C ALA A 346 -0.19 -8.75 -24.33
N PHE A 347 0.90 -7.98 -24.37
CA PHE A 347 2.15 -8.34 -23.71
C PHE A 347 2.97 -7.13 -23.26
N GLU A 348 3.83 -7.33 -22.26
CA GLU A 348 4.84 -6.37 -21.81
C GLU A 348 6.22 -7.01 -21.67
N LEU A 349 7.24 -6.44 -22.31
CA LEU A 349 8.60 -7.00 -22.35
C LEU A 349 9.65 -5.91 -22.08
N VAL A 350 10.50 -6.12 -21.09
CA VAL A 350 11.76 -5.38 -20.95
C VAL A 350 12.90 -6.19 -21.58
N SER A 351 13.80 -5.54 -22.30
CA SER A 351 14.98 -6.19 -22.88
C SER A 351 16.22 -5.32 -22.73
N MET A 352 17.31 -5.94 -22.29
CA MET A 352 18.65 -5.36 -22.35
C MET A 352 19.11 -5.34 -23.81
N VAL A 353 19.64 -4.20 -24.26
CA VAL A 353 20.19 -4.04 -25.61
C VAL A 353 21.57 -3.37 -25.58
N GLY A 354 22.31 -3.46 -26.68
CA GLY A 354 23.60 -2.79 -26.85
C GLY A 354 23.47 -1.26 -26.95
N GLU A 355 24.57 -0.55 -26.73
CA GLU A 355 24.61 0.92 -26.78
C GLU A 355 24.19 1.47 -28.17
N ASP A 356 24.52 0.73 -29.23
CA ASP A 356 24.25 1.10 -30.63
C ASP A 356 22.86 0.67 -31.13
N GLU A 357 22.08 -0.03 -30.29
CA GLU A 357 20.78 -0.61 -30.63
C GLU A 357 19.60 0.16 -30.02
N ILE A 358 19.86 1.32 -29.40
CA ILE A 358 18.89 2.11 -28.66
C ILE A 358 19.05 3.61 -28.89
N GLU A 359 17.93 4.30 -29.05
CA GLU A 359 17.86 5.76 -29.11
C GLU A 359 17.19 6.29 -27.83
N ASP A 360 17.96 6.96 -26.97
CA ASP A 360 17.46 7.38 -25.66
C ASP A 360 16.27 8.33 -25.75
N GLY A 361 15.19 8.01 -25.04
CA GLY A 361 13.96 8.80 -24.99
C GLY A 361 13.00 8.57 -26.16
N LYS A 362 13.33 7.66 -27.09
CA LYS A 362 12.47 7.41 -28.24
C LYS A 362 11.22 6.63 -27.85
N ILE A 363 10.08 7.09 -28.37
CA ILE A 363 8.79 6.40 -28.27
C ILE A 363 8.27 6.19 -29.68
N THR A 364 7.91 4.95 -30.01
CA THR A 364 7.28 4.59 -31.29
C THR A 364 5.90 3.99 -31.01
N VAL A 365 4.85 4.49 -31.68
CA VAL A 365 3.49 3.93 -31.60
C VAL A 365 3.14 3.35 -32.97
N THR A 366 2.74 2.07 -33.00
CA THR A 366 2.33 1.34 -34.20
C THR A 366 0.90 0.83 -34.04
N GLY A 367 -0.04 1.45 -34.75
CA GLY A 367 -1.46 1.13 -34.67
C GLY A 367 -2.32 2.33 -34.28
N PRO A 368 -3.63 2.14 -34.09
CA PRO A 368 -4.55 3.22 -33.75
C PRO A 368 -4.26 3.78 -32.35
N ASP A 369 -4.36 5.11 -32.22
CA ASP A 369 -4.32 5.80 -30.93
C ASP A 369 -5.74 5.91 -30.32
N PHE A 370 -5.86 6.41 -29.08
CA PHE A 370 -7.12 6.45 -28.35
C PHE A 370 -8.16 7.42 -28.91
N ASP A 371 -7.78 8.41 -29.71
CA ASP A 371 -8.71 9.29 -30.44
C ASP A 371 -9.16 8.74 -31.79
N GLU A 372 -8.60 7.61 -32.23
CA GLU A 372 -8.97 6.92 -33.46
C GLU A 372 -9.95 5.76 -33.22
N ILE A 373 -10.33 5.51 -31.97
CA ILE A 373 -11.23 4.43 -31.55
C ILE A 373 -12.49 4.96 -30.88
N GLU A 374 -13.52 4.12 -30.84
CA GLU A 374 -14.77 4.41 -30.12
C GLU A 374 -14.67 4.09 -28.63
N GLU A 375 -15.44 4.80 -27.81
CA GLU A 375 -15.59 4.50 -26.39
C GLU A 375 -16.09 3.06 -26.17
N GLY A 376 -15.44 2.34 -25.26
CA GLY A 376 -15.71 0.94 -24.96
C GLY A 376 -15.02 -0.05 -25.91
N ALA A 377 -14.14 0.43 -26.79
CA ALA A 377 -13.35 -0.43 -27.67
C ALA A 377 -12.42 -1.36 -26.90
N LYS A 378 -12.04 -2.45 -27.57
CA LYS A 378 -11.02 -3.39 -27.11
C LYS A 378 -9.87 -3.37 -28.11
N LEU A 379 -8.65 -3.18 -27.63
CA LEU A 379 -7.45 -3.15 -28.47
C LEU A 379 -6.46 -4.23 -28.04
N PRO A 380 -5.71 -4.83 -28.97
CA PRO A 380 -4.49 -5.54 -28.60
C PRO A 380 -3.44 -4.52 -28.12
N LEU A 381 -2.49 -4.94 -27.28
CA LEU A 381 -1.44 -4.06 -26.77
C LEU A 381 -0.09 -4.77 -26.63
N GLY A 382 0.96 -4.24 -27.25
CA GLY A 382 2.34 -4.63 -26.97
C GLY A 382 3.10 -3.47 -26.35
N ILE A 383 3.76 -3.71 -25.22
CA ILE A 383 4.69 -2.75 -24.60
C ILE A 383 6.09 -3.37 -24.64
N LYS A 384 6.98 -2.88 -25.51
CA LYS A 384 8.41 -3.25 -25.49
C LYS A 384 9.23 -2.10 -24.95
N VAL A 385 10.04 -2.38 -23.94
CA VAL A 385 10.95 -1.41 -23.33
C VAL A 385 12.37 -1.90 -23.53
N LYS A 386 13.14 -1.18 -24.34
CA LYS A 386 14.58 -1.43 -24.51
C LYS A 386 15.33 -0.61 -23.47
N ILE A 387 16.27 -1.25 -22.79
CA ILE A 387 17.09 -0.61 -21.76
C ILE A 387 18.56 -0.88 -22.06
N TYR A 388 19.34 0.20 -21.99
CA TYR A 388 20.79 0.12 -21.93
C TYR A 388 21.28 0.75 -20.63
N GLY A 389 22.28 0.14 -20.02
CA GLY A 389 23.12 0.81 -19.05
C GLY A 389 24.32 -0.03 -18.66
N ARG A 390 25.38 0.62 -18.20
CA ARG A 390 26.66 -0.04 -17.93
C ARG A 390 26.60 -1.10 -16.83
N LYS A 391 25.61 -1.01 -15.94
CA LYS A 391 25.33 -1.99 -14.89
C LYS A 391 24.10 -2.84 -15.18
N MET A 392 23.43 -2.64 -16.32
CA MET A 392 22.30 -3.46 -16.73
C MET A 392 22.77 -4.88 -17.00
N GLN A 393 21.96 -5.86 -16.61
CA GLN A 393 22.20 -7.28 -16.81
C GLN A 393 20.90 -7.93 -17.28
N GLU A 394 20.99 -9.03 -18.03
CA GLU A 394 19.81 -9.78 -18.46
C GLU A 394 18.96 -10.26 -17.26
N ASP A 395 19.61 -10.57 -16.13
CA ASP A 395 18.92 -10.99 -14.90
C ASP A 395 18.12 -9.85 -14.24
N PHE A 396 18.30 -8.60 -14.67
CA PHE A 396 17.52 -7.45 -14.18
C PHE A 396 16.28 -7.18 -15.03
N GLU A 397 16.13 -7.81 -16.21
CA GLU A 397 15.03 -7.53 -17.13
C GLU A 397 13.66 -7.78 -16.48
N SER A 398 13.47 -8.93 -15.84
CA SER A 398 12.22 -9.32 -15.14
C SER A 398 11.92 -8.44 -13.93
N VAL A 399 12.95 -8.00 -13.19
CA VAL A 399 12.79 -7.06 -12.07
C VAL A 399 12.25 -5.72 -12.56
N LEU A 400 12.81 -5.21 -13.66
CA LEU A 400 12.37 -3.96 -14.30
C LEU A 400 10.98 -4.12 -14.92
N GLU A 401 10.71 -5.24 -15.60
CA GLU A 401 9.42 -5.55 -16.23
C GLU A 401 8.29 -5.51 -15.22
N ARG A 402 8.52 -6.04 -14.00
CA ARG A 402 7.52 -5.99 -12.93
C ARG A 402 7.12 -4.57 -12.52
N ARG A 403 7.96 -3.58 -12.76
CA ARG A 403 7.68 -2.17 -12.40
C ARG A 403 6.74 -1.49 -13.39
N ILE A 404 6.55 -2.02 -14.59
CA ILE A 404 5.54 -1.51 -15.56
C ILE A 404 4.16 -1.45 -14.91
N HIS A 405 3.81 -2.47 -14.12
CA HIS A 405 2.57 -2.49 -13.34
C HIS A 405 2.43 -1.28 -12.41
N TYR A 406 3.46 -0.94 -11.65
CA TYR A 406 3.40 0.20 -10.73
C TYR A 406 3.37 1.52 -11.48
N PHE A 407 4.23 1.65 -12.49
CA PHE A 407 4.38 2.90 -13.24
C PHE A 407 3.11 3.30 -13.96
N ILE A 408 2.41 2.32 -14.55
CA ILE A 408 1.12 2.57 -15.18
C ILE A 408 0.04 2.91 -14.14
N ASN A 409 -0.07 2.15 -13.04
CA ASN A 409 -1.10 2.42 -12.01
C ASN A 409 -0.90 3.74 -11.26
N TYR A 410 0.28 4.36 -11.30
CA TYR A 410 0.44 5.71 -10.75
C TYR A 410 -0.29 6.80 -11.54
N GLY A 411 -0.75 6.53 -12.77
CA GLY A 411 -1.53 7.50 -13.52
C GLY A 411 -3.00 7.51 -13.12
N GLU A 412 -3.51 8.70 -12.79
CA GLU A 412 -4.94 8.91 -12.56
C GLU A 412 -5.75 8.46 -13.79
N GLY A 413 -6.71 7.54 -13.57
CA GLY A 413 -7.53 6.99 -14.63
C GLY A 413 -6.85 5.92 -15.49
N LEU A 414 -5.70 5.38 -15.06
CA LEU A 414 -5.05 4.21 -15.64
C LEU A 414 -5.17 3.01 -14.68
N TRP A 415 -5.25 1.81 -15.24
CA TRP A 415 -5.28 0.58 -14.46
C TRP A 415 -4.54 -0.52 -15.21
N HIS A 416 -3.65 -1.25 -14.52
CA HIS A 416 -2.88 -2.36 -15.04
C HIS A 416 -2.82 -3.51 -14.02
N VAL A 417 -3.02 -4.76 -14.46
CA VAL A 417 -2.81 -5.96 -13.62
C VAL A 417 -2.20 -7.10 -14.43
N ALA A 418 -1.82 -8.17 -13.72
CA ALA A 418 -1.05 -9.29 -14.28
C ALA A 418 0.34 -8.84 -14.77
N GLN A 419 0.90 -9.56 -15.74
CA GLN A 419 2.28 -9.44 -16.19
C GLN A 419 2.46 -10.12 -17.55
N ARG A 420 3.62 -9.91 -18.18
CA ARG A 420 4.06 -10.65 -19.38
C ARG A 420 2.97 -10.62 -20.46
N ASP A 421 2.64 -11.75 -21.07
CA ASP A 421 1.59 -11.89 -22.09
C ASP A 421 0.18 -12.19 -21.52
N LEU A 422 0.00 -12.00 -20.22
CA LEU A 422 -1.29 -12.10 -19.53
C LEU A 422 -1.76 -10.74 -18.98
N CYS A 423 -1.01 -9.67 -19.25
CA CYS A 423 -1.32 -8.32 -18.78
C CYS A 423 -2.75 -7.88 -19.18
N TRP A 424 -3.35 -7.05 -18.33
CA TRP A 424 -4.68 -6.51 -18.55
C TRP A 424 -4.73 -5.05 -18.11
N LEU A 425 -5.11 -4.18 -19.04
CA LEU A 425 -5.13 -2.74 -18.88
C LEU A 425 -6.50 -2.14 -19.18
N ARG A 426 -6.78 -1.03 -18.49
CA ARG A 426 -7.91 -0.15 -18.75
C ARG A 426 -7.47 1.31 -18.68
N VAL A 427 -8.13 2.15 -19.48
CA VAL A 427 -8.02 3.61 -19.42
C VAL A 427 -9.42 4.18 -19.23
N SER A 428 -9.55 5.18 -18.35
CA SER A 428 -10.84 5.80 -18.04
C SER A 428 -11.24 6.84 -19.11
N LYS A 429 -12.55 7.12 -19.19
CA LYS A 429 -13.09 8.19 -20.05
C LYS A 429 -12.54 9.56 -19.67
N ASP A 430 -12.32 9.80 -18.38
CA ASP A 430 -11.77 11.05 -17.85
C ASP A 430 -10.31 11.27 -18.29
N ALA A 431 -9.47 10.23 -18.23
CA ALA A 431 -8.08 10.30 -18.69
C ALA A 431 -8.01 10.63 -20.19
N VAL A 432 -8.82 9.99 -21.02
CA VAL A 432 -8.89 10.28 -22.46
C VAL A 432 -9.43 11.69 -22.73
N ALA A 433 -10.43 12.14 -21.95
CA ALA A 433 -10.97 13.50 -22.04
C ALA A 433 -9.94 14.58 -21.65
N LYS A 434 -9.06 14.28 -20.67
CA LYS A 434 -7.90 15.13 -20.32
C LYS A 434 -6.84 15.15 -21.42
N GLY A 435 -6.86 14.20 -22.35
CA GLY A 435 -6.01 14.14 -23.53
C GLY A 435 -5.03 12.97 -23.54
N PHE A 436 -5.18 11.98 -22.64
CA PHE A 436 -4.29 10.82 -22.60
C PHE A 436 -4.31 10.04 -23.93
N ARG A 437 -3.12 9.61 -24.38
CA ARG A 437 -2.85 8.89 -25.63
C ARG A 437 -1.99 7.67 -25.39
N VAL A 438 -1.91 6.76 -26.36
CA VAL A 438 -1.05 5.56 -26.28
C VAL A 438 0.39 5.96 -25.98
N LYS A 439 0.91 6.99 -26.67
CA LYS A 439 2.28 7.51 -26.48
C LYS A 439 2.62 7.83 -25.02
N ASP A 440 1.64 8.26 -24.23
CA ASP A 440 1.87 8.68 -22.84
C ASP A 440 2.29 7.53 -21.94
N TYR A 441 1.96 6.27 -22.27
CA TYR A 441 2.57 5.11 -21.62
C TYR A 441 4.09 5.12 -21.75
N GLY A 442 4.62 5.47 -22.92
CA GLY A 442 6.06 5.56 -23.16
C GLY A 442 6.72 6.68 -22.35
N GLU A 443 6.07 7.84 -22.24
CA GLU A 443 6.57 8.98 -21.45
C GLU A 443 6.67 8.60 -19.96
N ILE A 444 5.64 7.93 -19.43
CA ILE A 444 5.63 7.41 -18.05
C ILE A 444 6.78 6.42 -17.84
N LEU A 445 6.91 5.42 -18.71
CA LEU A 445 7.90 4.35 -18.56
C LEU A 445 9.33 4.90 -18.65
N ILE A 446 9.64 5.75 -19.62
CA ILE A 446 10.97 6.37 -19.76
C ILE A 446 11.34 7.15 -18.51
N ALA A 447 10.43 8.01 -18.04
CA ALA A 447 10.70 8.85 -16.86
C ALA A 447 10.90 7.99 -15.61
N LYS A 448 10.02 7.01 -15.38
CA LYS A 448 10.03 6.18 -14.18
C LYS A 448 11.20 5.20 -14.12
N PHE A 449 11.58 4.55 -15.23
CA PHE A 449 12.74 3.65 -15.25
C PHE A 449 14.04 4.40 -14.92
N LYS A 450 14.24 5.57 -15.51
CA LYS A 450 15.43 6.41 -15.25
C LYS A 450 15.46 6.97 -13.83
N ASP A 451 14.30 7.33 -13.29
CA ASP A 451 14.20 7.90 -11.96
C ASP A 451 14.45 6.87 -10.87
N GLU A 452 13.88 5.68 -11.02
CA GLU A 452 13.89 4.64 -9.98
C GLU A 452 15.16 3.78 -10.02
N PHE A 453 15.75 3.59 -11.21
CA PHE A 453 16.95 2.77 -11.39
C PHE A 453 18.13 3.55 -11.99
N PRO A 454 18.51 4.73 -11.44
CA PRO A 454 19.49 5.63 -12.06
C PRO A 454 20.90 5.04 -12.11
N ALA A 455 21.17 3.98 -11.32
CA ALA A 455 22.45 3.28 -11.33
C ALA A 455 22.56 2.21 -12.43
N ILE A 456 21.42 1.76 -12.97
CA ILE A 456 21.31 0.60 -13.87
C ILE A 456 20.84 1.02 -15.25
N VAL A 457 19.91 1.98 -15.32
CA VAL A 457 19.27 2.46 -16.53
C VAL A 457 19.94 3.76 -16.96
N ASP A 458 20.73 3.70 -18.04
CA ASP A 458 21.33 4.89 -18.66
C ASP A 458 20.44 5.43 -19.80
N ARG A 459 19.86 4.54 -20.64
CA ARG A 459 19.00 4.89 -21.79
C ARG A 459 17.76 4.01 -21.85
N VAL A 460 16.63 4.59 -22.25
CA VAL A 460 15.34 3.89 -22.40
C VAL A 460 14.69 4.25 -23.73
N GLU A 461 14.22 3.24 -24.46
CA GLU A 461 13.39 3.38 -25.67
C GLU A 461 12.14 2.52 -25.49
N VAL A 462 10.98 3.03 -25.91
CA VAL A 462 9.70 2.33 -25.77
C VAL A 462 9.02 2.18 -27.13
N GLU A 463 8.59 0.97 -27.45
CA GLU A 463 7.78 0.64 -28.62
C GLU A 463 6.41 0.14 -28.15
N LEU A 464 5.36 0.79 -28.64
CA LEU A 464 3.97 0.54 -28.29
C LEU A 464 3.22 0.07 -29.53
N PHE A 465 2.52 -1.06 -29.41
CA PHE A 465 1.80 -1.69 -30.50
C PHE A 465 0.32 -1.79 -30.16
N THR A 466 -0.56 -1.21 -30.97
CA THR A 466 -2.02 -1.35 -30.88
C THR A 466 -2.63 -1.93 -32.15
N ASP A 467 -1.81 -2.12 -33.20
CA ASP A 467 -2.15 -2.88 -34.39
C ASP A 467 -2.13 -4.39 -34.11
N ALA A 468 -3.15 -5.11 -34.58
CA ALA A 468 -3.32 -6.53 -34.28
C ALA A 468 -2.21 -7.40 -34.88
N ASP A 469 -1.84 -7.16 -36.15
CA ASP A 469 -0.82 -7.97 -36.83
C ASP A 469 0.56 -7.71 -36.20
N ALA A 470 0.85 -6.46 -35.83
CA ALA A 470 2.08 -6.11 -35.14
C ALA A 470 2.17 -6.77 -33.75
N VAL A 471 1.09 -6.78 -32.97
CA VAL A 471 1.07 -7.44 -31.64
C VAL A 471 1.27 -8.95 -31.78
N GLU A 472 0.58 -9.61 -32.71
CA GLU A 472 0.71 -11.05 -32.95
C GLU A 472 2.11 -11.46 -33.44
N GLU A 473 2.83 -10.57 -34.12
CA GLU A 473 4.22 -10.82 -34.49
C GLU A 473 5.16 -10.64 -33.30
N GLN A 474 5.04 -9.52 -32.58
CA GLN A 474 5.97 -9.17 -31.51
C GLN A 474 5.82 -10.05 -30.26
N ILE A 475 4.63 -10.56 -29.97
CA ILE A 475 4.41 -11.47 -28.84
C ILE A 475 5.22 -12.77 -28.95
N LYS A 476 5.60 -13.20 -30.16
CA LYS A 476 6.43 -14.40 -30.38
C LYS A 476 7.82 -14.24 -29.75
N GLU A 477 8.45 -13.09 -29.98
CA GLU A 477 9.74 -12.74 -29.38
C GLU A 477 9.61 -12.66 -27.85
N ALA A 478 8.54 -12.03 -27.35
CA ALA A 478 8.29 -11.92 -25.92
C ALA A 478 8.17 -13.31 -25.26
N ARG A 479 7.39 -14.22 -25.85
CA ARG A 479 7.23 -15.60 -25.37
C ARG A 479 8.54 -16.39 -25.40
N GLU A 480 9.36 -16.23 -26.44
CA GLU A 480 10.69 -16.84 -26.48
C GLU A 480 11.57 -16.35 -25.33
N ARG A 481 11.58 -15.05 -25.06
CA ARG A 481 12.31 -14.46 -23.93
C ARG A 481 11.80 -14.98 -22.59
N TYR A 482 10.49 -15.07 -22.40
CA TYR A 482 9.91 -15.63 -21.17
C TYR A 482 10.33 -17.08 -20.97
N ALA A 483 10.29 -17.91 -22.02
CA ALA A 483 10.73 -19.30 -21.95
C ALA A 483 12.21 -19.44 -21.56
N VAL A 484 13.08 -18.55 -22.06
CA VAL A 484 14.50 -18.52 -21.67
C VAL A 484 14.66 -18.16 -20.19
N ARG A 485 13.91 -17.17 -19.69
CA ARG A 485 13.93 -16.77 -18.27
C ARG A 485 13.46 -17.91 -17.37
N ASP A 486 12.34 -18.54 -17.72
CA ASP A 486 11.78 -19.66 -16.95
C ASP A 486 12.73 -20.89 -16.98
N ALA A 487 13.44 -21.12 -18.09
CA ALA A 487 14.43 -22.19 -18.18
C ALA A 487 15.62 -22.01 -17.22
N ARG A 488 16.04 -20.77 -16.90
CA ARG A 488 17.13 -20.51 -15.94
C ARG A 488 16.79 -20.98 -14.53
N LEU A 489 15.51 -20.95 -14.16
CA LEU A 489 15.03 -21.35 -12.82
C LEU A 489 15.04 -22.87 -12.63
N ARG A 490 14.89 -23.67 -13.71
CA ARG A 490 14.74 -25.14 -13.62
C ARG A 490 15.91 -25.88 -12.94
N GLY A 491 17.10 -25.28 -12.92
CA GLY A 491 18.31 -25.87 -12.30
C GLY A 491 18.47 -25.56 -10.81
N LEU A 492 17.63 -24.72 -10.22
CA LEU A 492 17.75 -24.22 -8.85
C LEU A 492 16.64 -24.83 -7.99
N THR A 493 17.00 -25.52 -6.91
CA THR A 493 16.03 -26.17 -6.01
C THR A 493 16.01 -25.50 -4.64
N ASP A 494 14.94 -25.72 -3.88
CA ASP A 494 14.81 -25.18 -2.54
C ASP A 494 15.91 -25.74 -1.63
N GLU A 495 16.36 -26.98 -1.80
CA GLU A 495 17.49 -27.56 -1.04
C GLU A 495 18.84 -26.97 -1.41
N ALA A 496 19.01 -26.49 -2.65
CA ALA A 496 20.30 -26.00 -3.14
C ALA A 496 20.63 -24.57 -2.67
N VAL A 497 19.68 -23.89 -2.02
CA VAL A 497 19.84 -22.53 -1.50
C VAL A 497 19.74 -22.50 0.02
N ASP A 498 20.51 -21.61 0.64
CA ASP A 498 20.47 -21.35 2.08
C ASP A 498 19.53 -20.19 2.45
N GLU A 499 19.04 -19.45 1.45
CA GLU A 499 18.20 -18.27 1.63
C GLU A 499 16.97 -18.32 0.71
N LEU A 500 15.83 -17.93 1.26
CA LEU A 500 14.62 -17.57 0.53
C LEU A 500 14.53 -16.04 0.43
N TYR A 501 13.56 -15.53 -0.32
CA TYR A 501 13.31 -14.10 -0.37
C TYR A 501 11.86 -13.78 -0.04
N SER A 502 11.63 -12.72 0.71
CA SER A 502 10.29 -12.13 0.84
C SER A 502 9.94 -11.27 -0.36
N CYS A 503 8.65 -11.00 -0.52
CA CYS A 503 8.15 -9.92 -1.35
C CYS A 503 6.95 -9.25 -0.65
N ILE A 504 7.09 -7.96 -0.31
CA ILE A 504 6.05 -7.14 0.35
C ILE A 504 5.43 -6.10 -0.58
N LEU A 505 5.73 -6.18 -1.86
CA LEU A 505 5.35 -5.19 -2.87
C LEU A 505 3.81 -5.05 -3.01
N CYS A 506 3.04 -6.10 -2.70
CA CYS A 506 1.57 -6.05 -2.70
C CYS A 506 0.95 -5.51 -1.39
N GLN A 507 1.75 -5.10 -0.40
CA GLN A 507 1.22 -4.51 0.83
C GLN A 507 0.55 -3.15 0.62
N SER A 508 0.72 -2.52 -0.56
CA SER A 508 -0.02 -1.32 -0.95
C SER A 508 -1.55 -1.53 -0.94
N PHE A 509 -2.01 -2.74 -1.27
CA PHE A 509 -3.44 -3.11 -1.27
C PHE A 509 -3.79 -4.33 -0.41
N ALA A 510 -2.81 -5.13 0.03
CA ALA A 510 -2.99 -6.24 0.97
C ALA A 510 -1.99 -6.12 2.14
N PRO A 511 -2.25 -5.23 3.13
CA PRO A 511 -1.24 -4.72 4.07
C PRO A 511 -0.52 -5.77 4.92
N ASN A 512 -1.14 -6.92 5.14
CA ASN A 512 -0.62 -8.00 5.97
C ASN A 512 -0.04 -9.17 5.16
N HIS A 513 -0.17 -9.12 3.84
CA HIS A 513 0.33 -10.18 2.98
C HIS A 513 1.86 -10.13 2.88
N VAL A 514 2.48 -11.31 2.91
CA VAL A 514 3.91 -11.51 2.67
C VAL A 514 4.03 -12.72 1.75
N CYS A 515 4.58 -12.52 0.55
CA CYS A 515 5.03 -13.65 -0.27
C CYS A 515 6.38 -14.14 0.24
N VAL A 516 6.54 -15.45 0.44
CA VAL A 516 7.84 -16.09 0.59
C VAL A 516 8.15 -16.80 -0.73
N VAL A 517 9.15 -16.31 -1.44
CA VAL A 517 9.55 -16.77 -2.76
C VAL A 517 10.74 -17.72 -2.60
N SER A 518 10.60 -18.93 -3.13
CA SER A 518 11.65 -19.94 -3.19
C SER A 518 11.95 -20.31 -4.65
N PRO A 519 13.11 -20.92 -4.93
CA PRO A 519 13.44 -21.40 -6.27
C PRO A 519 12.33 -22.23 -6.91
N GLU A 520 11.66 -23.07 -6.12
CA GLU A 520 10.60 -23.97 -6.56
C GLU A 520 9.19 -23.46 -6.20
N ARG A 521 9.07 -22.23 -5.67
CA ARG A 521 7.79 -21.58 -5.40
C ARG A 521 7.85 -20.10 -5.79
N VAL A 522 7.46 -19.83 -7.03
CA VAL A 522 7.29 -18.47 -7.55
C VAL A 522 6.29 -17.68 -6.71
N GLY A 523 6.48 -16.37 -6.61
CA GLY A 523 5.46 -15.49 -6.03
C GLY A 523 4.13 -15.68 -6.75
N LEU A 524 3.01 -15.67 -6.01
CA LEU A 524 1.69 -16.02 -6.53
C LEU A 524 1.23 -15.19 -7.74
N CYS A 525 1.83 -14.02 -7.95
CA CYS A 525 1.59 -13.23 -9.13
C CYS A 525 2.11 -13.87 -10.42
N GLY A 526 3.03 -14.84 -10.38
CA GLY A 526 3.70 -15.42 -11.56
C GLY A 526 4.88 -14.59 -12.07
N ALA A 527 5.09 -13.37 -11.55
CA ALA A 527 6.06 -12.40 -12.07
C ALA A 527 7.33 -12.24 -11.23
N VAL A 528 7.39 -12.82 -10.03
CA VAL A 528 8.52 -12.68 -9.10
C VAL A 528 9.04 -14.07 -8.75
N SER A 529 10.10 -14.48 -9.43
CA SER A 529 10.87 -15.67 -9.11
C SER A 529 11.88 -15.38 -7.99
N TRP A 530 12.54 -16.44 -7.50
CA TRP A 530 13.61 -16.30 -6.51
C TRP A 530 14.79 -15.47 -7.03
N LEU A 531 15.15 -15.65 -8.31
CA LEU A 531 16.20 -14.85 -8.95
C LEU A 531 15.80 -13.38 -9.05
N ASP A 532 14.53 -13.09 -9.38
CA ASP A 532 14.03 -11.72 -9.44
C ASP A 532 14.05 -11.05 -8.06
N ALA A 533 13.63 -11.77 -7.02
CA ALA A 533 13.63 -11.26 -5.66
C ALA A 533 15.07 -11.01 -5.15
N LYS A 534 16.01 -11.89 -5.50
CA LYS A 534 17.43 -11.70 -5.23
C LYS A 534 18.00 -10.48 -5.95
N ALA A 535 17.77 -10.38 -7.25
CA ALA A 535 18.22 -9.24 -8.05
C ALA A 535 17.63 -7.93 -7.54
N SER A 536 16.34 -7.90 -7.21
CA SER A 536 15.67 -6.75 -6.60
C SER A 536 16.36 -6.27 -5.32
N TYR A 537 16.75 -7.19 -4.44
CA TYR A 537 17.51 -6.86 -3.22
C TYR A 537 18.93 -6.34 -3.52
N GLU A 538 19.61 -6.89 -4.53
CA GLU A 538 20.94 -6.41 -4.96
C GLU A 538 20.88 -4.99 -5.54
N ILE A 539 19.77 -4.66 -6.21
CA ILE A 539 19.50 -3.33 -6.78
C ILE A 539 19.17 -2.32 -5.67
N ASP A 540 18.24 -2.67 -4.78
CA ASP A 540 17.83 -1.85 -3.66
C ASP A 540 17.72 -2.69 -2.38
N PRO A 541 18.75 -2.65 -1.51
CA PRO A 541 18.71 -3.35 -0.24
C PRO A 541 17.59 -2.88 0.69
N ASN A 542 17.01 -1.69 0.46
CA ASN A 542 15.86 -1.18 1.21
C ASN A 542 14.51 -1.52 0.58
N GLY A 543 14.51 -2.16 -0.58
CA GLY A 543 13.33 -2.45 -1.37
C GLY A 543 12.41 -3.53 -0.77
N PRO A 544 11.40 -3.95 -1.54
CA PRO A 544 10.33 -4.84 -1.07
C PRO A 544 10.75 -6.32 -1.00
N ASN A 545 11.95 -6.66 -1.45
CA ASN A 545 12.48 -8.01 -1.39
C ASN A 545 13.62 -8.08 -0.38
N ARG A 546 13.50 -8.97 0.60
CA ARG A 546 14.53 -9.17 1.64
C ARG A 546 14.91 -10.64 1.73
N PRO A 547 16.20 -10.96 1.91
CA PRO A 547 16.63 -12.33 2.15
C PRO A 547 16.09 -12.83 3.48
N ILE A 548 15.70 -14.09 3.51
CA ILE A 548 15.31 -14.84 4.71
C ILE A 548 16.21 -16.08 4.75
N ALA A 549 17.10 -16.16 5.72
CA ALA A 549 17.93 -17.35 5.92
C ALA A 549 17.04 -18.56 6.25
N LYS A 550 17.37 -19.75 5.75
CA LYS A 550 16.63 -20.99 6.05
C LYS A 550 17.15 -21.63 7.34
N GLU A 551 16.92 -20.95 8.46
CA GLU A 551 17.38 -21.40 9.78
C GLU A 551 16.23 -21.93 10.64
N GLY A 552 16.55 -22.87 11.55
CA GLY A 552 15.57 -23.43 12.48
C GLY A 552 14.46 -24.22 11.79
N VAL A 553 14.81 -25.24 11.01
CA VAL A 553 13.82 -26.14 10.36
C VAL A 553 12.92 -26.76 11.45
N LEU A 554 11.62 -26.50 11.36
CA LEU A 554 10.60 -27.04 12.28
C LEU A 554 9.89 -28.25 11.65
N ASP A 555 9.63 -28.19 10.34
CA ASP A 555 9.01 -29.26 9.56
C ASP A 555 9.51 -29.20 8.12
N GLU A 556 10.36 -30.14 7.71
CA GLU A 556 10.93 -30.17 6.35
C GLU A 556 9.90 -30.61 5.30
N GLU A 557 8.93 -31.45 5.68
CA GLU A 557 7.91 -31.98 4.78
C GLU A 557 6.92 -30.88 4.39
N LYS A 558 6.43 -30.13 5.37
CA LYS A 558 5.53 -28.99 5.15
C LYS A 558 6.27 -27.70 4.76
N GLY A 559 7.58 -27.66 4.94
CA GLY A 559 8.40 -26.49 4.67
C GLY A 559 8.13 -25.37 5.67
N MET A 560 8.40 -25.63 6.94
CA MET A 560 8.33 -24.66 8.03
C MET A 560 9.71 -24.40 8.63
N TRP A 561 10.05 -23.13 8.75
CA TRP A 561 11.29 -22.65 9.36
C TRP A 561 10.97 -21.57 10.39
N GLU A 562 11.65 -21.59 11.52
CA GLU A 562 11.53 -20.59 12.59
C GLU A 562 11.85 -19.17 12.06
N SER A 563 12.94 -19.05 11.30
CA SER A 563 13.37 -17.81 10.63
C SER A 563 12.32 -17.23 9.68
N VAL A 564 11.66 -18.08 8.89
CA VAL A 564 10.56 -17.68 7.99
C VAL A 564 9.37 -17.19 8.80
N ASN A 565 8.99 -17.91 9.86
CA ASN A 565 7.89 -17.54 10.74
C ASN A 565 8.17 -16.19 11.44
N GLU A 566 9.37 -15.97 11.97
CA GLU A 566 9.74 -14.69 12.61
C GLU A 566 9.66 -13.51 11.63
N TYR A 567 10.18 -13.70 10.42
CA TYR A 567 10.12 -12.69 9.36
C TYR A 567 8.67 -12.38 8.98
N VAL A 568 7.86 -13.42 8.71
CA VAL A 568 6.45 -13.28 8.33
C VAL A 568 5.64 -12.64 9.45
N TYR A 569 5.85 -13.03 10.72
CA TYR A 569 5.18 -12.43 11.86
C TYR A 569 5.46 -10.94 11.97
N THR A 570 6.72 -10.53 11.87
CA THR A 570 7.08 -9.12 11.95
C THR A 570 6.50 -8.33 10.78
N THR A 571 6.62 -8.87 9.57
CA THR A 571 6.33 -8.17 8.32
C THR A 571 4.84 -8.17 7.95
N SER A 572 4.08 -9.15 8.44
CA SER A 572 2.62 -9.22 8.32
C SER A 572 1.89 -8.37 9.36
N ASN A 573 2.58 -7.45 10.03
CA ASN A 573 2.04 -6.69 11.15
C ASN A 573 1.53 -7.57 12.31
N ARG A 574 2.19 -8.69 12.58
CA ARG A 574 1.86 -9.67 13.62
C ARG A 574 0.53 -10.39 13.41
N SER A 575 0.05 -10.45 12.18
CA SER A 575 -1.23 -11.10 11.84
C SER A 575 -1.07 -12.56 11.41
N VAL A 576 0.12 -12.95 10.93
CA VAL A 576 0.44 -14.32 10.52
C VAL A 576 1.61 -14.81 11.36
N GLU A 577 1.37 -15.78 12.23
CA GLU A 577 2.40 -16.31 13.14
C GLU A 577 3.31 -17.32 12.45
N GLU A 578 2.75 -18.17 11.61
CA GLU A 578 3.44 -19.31 11.04
C GLU A 578 2.96 -19.59 9.61
N VAL A 579 3.85 -20.09 8.76
CA VAL A 579 3.53 -20.45 7.38
C VAL A 579 4.19 -21.77 6.98
N ASN A 580 3.43 -22.61 6.27
CA ASN A 580 3.96 -23.79 5.59
C ASN A 580 4.08 -23.54 4.08
N LEU A 581 5.25 -23.83 3.51
CA LEU A 581 5.49 -23.61 2.08
C LEU A 581 4.98 -24.75 1.19
N TYR A 582 4.71 -25.95 1.71
CA TYR A 582 4.42 -27.13 0.88
C TYR A 582 3.08 -27.81 1.19
N THR A 583 2.17 -27.13 1.91
CA THR A 583 0.79 -27.60 2.15
C THR A 583 -0.22 -26.46 2.00
N LEU A 584 -1.43 -26.83 1.56
CA LEU A 584 -2.64 -26.02 1.48
C LEU A 584 -3.49 -26.11 2.75
N MET A 585 -3.36 -27.21 3.50
CA MET A 585 -4.29 -27.60 4.56
C MET A 585 -3.92 -27.07 5.94
N ASP A 586 -2.65 -26.81 6.19
CA ASP A 586 -2.16 -26.33 7.48
C ASP A 586 -1.38 -25.03 7.28
N ARG A 587 -1.89 -23.91 7.83
CA ARG A 587 -1.24 -22.58 7.80
C ARG A 587 -0.63 -22.24 6.43
N PRO A 588 -1.43 -22.26 5.34
CA PRO A 588 -0.92 -21.94 4.01
C PRO A 588 -0.45 -20.49 3.94
N MET A 589 0.38 -20.18 2.93
CA MET A 589 0.74 -18.80 2.64
C MET A 589 -0.51 -17.98 2.29
N THR A 590 -0.59 -16.76 2.81
CA THR A 590 -1.69 -15.86 2.49
C THR A 590 -1.63 -15.41 1.03
N SER A 591 -2.71 -14.84 0.52
CA SER A 591 -2.76 -14.28 -0.83
C SER A 591 -3.16 -12.81 -0.83
N CYS A 592 -2.57 -12.00 -1.70
CA CYS A 592 -2.96 -10.59 -1.84
C CYS A 592 -4.20 -10.43 -2.73
N GLY A 593 -4.07 -10.69 -4.03
CA GLY A 593 -5.16 -10.52 -5.00
C GLY A 593 -4.72 -10.61 -6.47
N CYS A 594 -3.41 -10.60 -6.73
CA CYS A 594 -2.85 -10.66 -8.07
C CYS A 594 -2.51 -12.09 -8.54
N PHE A 595 -3.01 -13.13 -7.88
CA PHE A 595 -2.78 -14.53 -8.26
C PHE A 595 -3.30 -14.83 -9.68
N GLU A 596 -2.57 -15.68 -10.40
CA GLU A 596 -2.99 -16.14 -11.73
C GLU A 596 -4.01 -17.28 -11.63
N ALA A 597 -3.89 -18.11 -10.60
CA ALA A 597 -4.77 -19.24 -10.34
C ALA A 597 -5.10 -19.38 -8.84
N ILE A 598 -6.20 -20.05 -8.54
CA ILE A 598 -6.63 -20.35 -7.17
C ILE A 598 -6.85 -21.85 -7.02
N LEU A 599 -6.26 -22.41 -5.97
CA LEU A 599 -6.54 -23.76 -5.48
C LEU A 599 -7.70 -23.73 -4.49
N ALA A 600 -8.57 -24.73 -4.57
CA ALA A 600 -9.62 -24.97 -3.59
C ALA A 600 -9.79 -26.47 -3.33
N ILE A 601 -10.03 -26.86 -2.08
CA ILE A 601 -10.34 -28.25 -1.74
C ILE A 601 -11.69 -28.70 -2.30
N VAL A 602 -11.74 -29.94 -2.79
CA VAL A 602 -12.96 -30.68 -3.17
C VAL A 602 -13.03 -31.94 -2.31
N PRO A 603 -13.61 -31.85 -1.09
CA PRO A 603 -13.57 -32.94 -0.12
C PRO A 603 -14.14 -34.26 -0.64
N GLU A 604 -15.22 -34.18 -1.43
CA GLU A 604 -15.92 -35.33 -1.98
C GLU A 604 -15.03 -36.17 -2.93
N ALA A 605 -14.04 -35.54 -3.55
CA ALA A 605 -13.09 -36.17 -4.47
C ALA A 605 -11.71 -36.44 -3.83
N ASN A 606 -11.57 -36.21 -2.52
CA ASN A 606 -10.30 -36.33 -1.78
C ASN A 606 -9.14 -35.57 -2.45
N GLY A 607 -9.46 -34.44 -3.09
CA GLY A 607 -8.55 -33.72 -3.97
C GLY A 607 -8.81 -32.23 -4.00
N LEU A 608 -8.16 -31.57 -4.95
CA LEU A 608 -8.12 -30.12 -5.12
C LEU A 608 -8.55 -29.78 -6.55
N MET A 609 -9.28 -28.67 -6.70
CA MET A 609 -9.47 -28.01 -7.98
C MET A 609 -8.53 -26.82 -8.10
N VAL A 610 -8.16 -26.48 -9.34
CA VAL A 610 -7.52 -25.21 -9.68
C VAL A 610 -8.39 -24.47 -10.68
N THR A 611 -8.47 -23.15 -10.60
CA THR A 611 -9.13 -22.30 -11.61
C THR A 611 -8.31 -21.04 -11.87
N THR A 612 -8.45 -20.44 -13.04
CA THR A 612 -7.62 -19.30 -13.49
C THR A 612 -8.44 -18.02 -13.59
N ARG A 613 -7.76 -16.87 -13.60
CA ARG A 613 -8.40 -15.55 -13.75
C ARG A 613 -9.23 -15.43 -15.02
N GLU A 614 -8.81 -16.14 -16.06
CA GLU A 614 -9.36 -16.16 -17.41
C GLU A 614 -10.59 -17.08 -17.50
N HIS A 615 -10.72 -18.04 -16.58
CA HIS A 615 -11.86 -18.93 -16.51
C HIS A 615 -13.02 -18.28 -15.73
N SER A 616 -14.08 -17.91 -16.45
CA SER A 616 -15.27 -17.27 -15.87
C SER A 616 -16.38 -18.26 -15.45
N GLY A 617 -16.20 -19.56 -15.68
CA GLY A 617 -17.19 -20.59 -15.39
C GLY A 617 -17.29 -20.93 -13.91
N ASP A 618 -18.34 -21.69 -13.56
CA ASP A 618 -18.47 -22.32 -12.25
C ASP A 618 -17.46 -23.44 -12.09
N THR A 619 -17.07 -23.72 -10.85
CA THR A 619 -16.11 -24.77 -10.51
C THR A 619 -16.72 -25.74 -9.51
N PRO A 620 -16.14 -26.94 -9.34
CA PRO A 620 -16.62 -27.94 -8.38
C PRO A 620 -16.69 -27.45 -6.93
N SER A 621 -16.03 -26.34 -6.58
CA SER A 621 -16.16 -25.70 -5.26
C SER A 621 -17.47 -24.91 -5.08
N GLY A 622 -18.33 -24.82 -6.10
CA GLY A 622 -19.55 -24.00 -6.11
C GLY A 622 -19.29 -22.50 -6.25
N MET A 623 -18.08 -22.10 -6.63
CA MET A 623 -17.67 -20.70 -6.78
C MET A 623 -16.91 -20.48 -8.09
N THR A 624 -17.10 -19.31 -8.70
CA THR A 624 -16.26 -18.86 -9.83
C THR A 624 -14.89 -18.38 -9.32
N PHE A 625 -13.92 -18.16 -10.22
CA PHE A 625 -12.65 -17.52 -9.85
C PHE A 625 -12.86 -16.20 -9.10
N SER A 626 -13.79 -15.35 -9.55
CA SER A 626 -14.02 -14.04 -8.92
C SER A 626 -14.55 -14.17 -7.50
N SER A 627 -15.40 -15.17 -7.23
CA SER A 627 -15.93 -15.44 -5.89
C SER A 627 -14.83 -16.00 -4.99
N LEU A 628 -14.03 -16.95 -5.50
CA LEU A 628 -12.86 -17.50 -4.79
C LEU A 628 -11.84 -16.41 -4.47
N ALA A 629 -11.56 -15.50 -5.40
CA ALA A 629 -10.60 -14.41 -5.22
C ALA A 629 -10.98 -13.51 -4.04
N GLY A 630 -12.28 -13.24 -3.86
CA GLY A 630 -12.79 -12.48 -2.72
C GLY A 630 -12.64 -13.19 -1.38
N SER A 631 -12.62 -14.53 -1.37
CA SER A 631 -12.47 -15.35 -0.16
C SER A 631 -11.01 -15.58 0.24
N VAL A 632 -10.08 -15.58 -0.73
CA VAL A 632 -8.67 -15.94 -0.54
C VAL A 632 -7.74 -14.73 -0.47
N GLY A 633 -8.12 -13.62 -1.11
CA GLY A 633 -7.34 -12.38 -1.14
C GLY A 633 -7.33 -11.62 0.20
N GLY A 634 -6.54 -10.54 0.25
CA GLY A 634 -6.49 -9.60 1.38
C GLY A 634 -5.47 -9.94 2.47
N GLY A 635 -4.65 -10.98 2.28
CA GLY A 635 -3.59 -11.34 3.23
C GLY A 635 -4.07 -12.18 4.41
N VAL A 636 -5.15 -12.96 4.24
CA VAL A 636 -5.67 -13.89 5.25
C VAL A 636 -5.14 -15.31 5.02
N GLN A 637 -4.96 -16.09 6.09
CA GLN A 637 -4.70 -17.53 5.98
C GLN A 637 -6.03 -18.27 5.82
N ALA A 638 -6.17 -19.00 4.71
CA ALA A 638 -7.39 -19.73 4.38
C ALA A 638 -7.07 -21.22 4.13
N PRO A 639 -6.96 -22.06 5.17
CA PRO A 639 -6.76 -23.50 5.00
C PRO A 639 -7.75 -24.10 3.99
N GLY A 640 -7.23 -24.86 3.02
CA GLY A 640 -8.01 -25.41 1.91
C GLY A 640 -8.15 -24.49 0.69
N PHE A 641 -7.66 -23.25 0.74
CA PHE A 641 -7.68 -22.30 -0.38
C PHE A 641 -6.38 -21.50 -0.49
N MET A 642 -5.85 -21.32 -1.71
CA MET A 642 -4.61 -20.55 -1.89
C MET A 642 -4.48 -20.01 -3.32
N GLY A 643 -4.13 -18.74 -3.45
CA GLY A 643 -3.71 -18.14 -4.70
C GLY A 643 -2.28 -18.55 -5.06
N ILE A 644 -2.05 -18.89 -6.33
CA ILE A 644 -0.75 -19.33 -6.85
C ILE A 644 -0.48 -18.72 -8.24
N GLY A 645 0.80 -18.70 -8.63
CA GLY A 645 1.18 -18.52 -10.04
C GLY A 645 1.02 -19.85 -10.77
N ARG A 646 0.68 -19.82 -12.07
CA ARG A 646 0.41 -21.03 -12.87
C ARG A 646 1.62 -21.98 -12.88
N SER A 647 2.82 -21.43 -13.01
CA SER A 647 4.07 -22.20 -13.08
C SER A 647 4.39 -22.96 -11.78
N TYR A 648 3.81 -22.59 -10.63
CA TYR A 648 3.98 -23.35 -9.40
C TYR A 648 3.42 -24.77 -9.52
N MET A 649 2.41 -25.02 -10.37
CA MET A 649 1.90 -26.37 -10.62
C MET A 649 2.94 -27.32 -11.22
N LEU A 650 3.95 -26.80 -11.91
CA LEU A 650 5.03 -27.60 -12.49
C LEU A 650 6.18 -27.86 -11.51
N SER A 651 6.09 -27.32 -10.30
CA SER A 651 7.13 -27.44 -9.28
C SER A 651 7.16 -28.83 -8.65
N ARG A 652 8.37 -29.32 -8.31
CA ARG A 652 8.55 -30.53 -7.47
C ARG A 652 8.16 -30.30 -6.01
N LYS A 653 7.95 -29.04 -5.60
CA LYS A 653 7.46 -28.64 -4.29
C LYS A 653 5.97 -28.35 -4.26
N PHE A 654 5.30 -28.42 -5.42
CA PHE A 654 3.86 -28.18 -5.52
C PHE A 654 3.10 -29.06 -4.54
N LEU A 655 2.60 -28.46 -3.46
CA LEU A 655 1.81 -29.09 -2.39
C LEU A 655 2.35 -30.47 -1.96
N LYS A 656 3.68 -30.59 -1.83
CA LYS A 656 4.34 -31.88 -1.64
C LYS A 656 3.85 -32.63 -0.40
N ALA A 657 3.55 -31.92 0.69
CA ALA A 657 3.03 -32.50 1.92
C ALA A 657 1.57 -32.99 1.80
N ASP A 658 0.82 -32.50 0.80
CA ASP A 658 -0.57 -32.91 0.56
C ASP A 658 -0.69 -34.02 -0.50
N GLY A 659 0.43 -34.40 -1.15
CA GLY A 659 0.45 -35.39 -2.23
C GLY A 659 0.57 -34.80 -3.65
N GLY A 660 0.87 -33.50 -3.75
CA GLY A 660 1.24 -32.80 -4.98
C GLY A 660 0.25 -32.93 -6.14
N LEU A 661 0.76 -33.13 -7.36
CA LEU A 661 -0.08 -33.19 -8.56
C LEU A 661 -1.18 -34.24 -8.48
N GLY A 662 -0.92 -35.36 -7.79
CA GLY A 662 -1.89 -36.46 -7.65
C GLY A 662 -3.21 -36.04 -6.99
N ARG A 663 -3.27 -34.87 -6.35
CA ARG A 663 -4.48 -34.30 -5.77
C ARG A 663 -5.32 -33.46 -6.73
N ILE A 664 -4.81 -33.06 -7.90
CA ILE A 664 -5.54 -32.17 -8.80
C ILE A 664 -6.62 -32.97 -9.53
N VAL A 665 -7.87 -32.80 -9.13
CA VAL A 665 -9.04 -33.52 -9.68
C VAL A 665 -9.80 -32.72 -10.73
N TRP A 666 -9.62 -31.39 -10.76
CA TRP A 666 -10.28 -30.52 -11.72
C TRP A 666 -9.41 -29.31 -12.08
N MET A 667 -9.36 -28.97 -13.37
CA MET A 667 -8.70 -27.76 -13.86
C MET A 667 -9.31 -27.30 -15.19
N PRO A 668 -9.36 -25.98 -15.49
CA PRO A 668 -9.85 -25.50 -16.77
C PRO A 668 -9.06 -26.11 -17.92
N LYS A 669 -9.75 -26.39 -19.03
CA LYS A 669 -9.09 -26.88 -20.24
C LYS A 669 -8.01 -25.92 -20.74
N GLU A 670 -8.25 -24.62 -20.65
CA GLU A 670 -7.24 -23.60 -20.98
C GLU A 670 -5.96 -23.77 -20.16
N LEU A 671 -6.05 -24.14 -18.89
CA LEU A 671 -4.87 -24.35 -18.05
C LEU A 671 -4.13 -25.65 -18.42
N LYS A 672 -4.87 -26.71 -18.81
CA LYS A 672 -4.26 -27.93 -19.37
C LYS A 672 -3.51 -27.63 -20.66
N ASP A 673 -4.11 -26.83 -21.53
CA ASP A 673 -3.52 -26.44 -22.81
C ASP A 673 -2.31 -25.52 -22.60
N PHE A 674 -2.39 -24.59 -21.63
CA PHE A 674 -1.32 -23.67 -21.27
C PHE A 674 -0.08 -24.39 -20.70
N LEU A 675 -0.26 -25.31 -19.74
CA LEU A 675 0.85 -26.07 -19.16
C LEU A 675 1.31 -27.21 -20.08
N GLY A 676 0.43 -27.68 -20.98
CA GLY A 676 0.76 -28.54 -22.11
C GLY A 676 1.59 -29.77 -21.75
N ASP A 677 2.71 -29.92 -22.45
CA ASP A 677 3.60 -31.08 -22.30
C ASP A 677 4.43 -31.01 -21.02
N ASP A 678 4.69 -29.83 -20.46
CA ASP A 678 5.43 -29.68 -19.20
C ASP A 678 4.64 -30.31 -18.04
N LEU A 679 3.30 -30.20 -18.04
CA LEU A 679 2.46 -30.87 -17.03
C LEU A 679 2.51 -32.39 -17.17
N ARG A 680 2.55 -32.91 -18.40
CA ARG A 680 2.66 -34.35 -18.66
C ARG A 680 4.02 -34.88 -18.20
N GLU A 681 5.10 -34.18 -18.51
CA GLU A 681 6.45 -34.52 -18.04
C GLU A 681 6.52 -34.52 -16.52
N ARG A 682 6.01 -33.48 -15.85
CA ARG A 682 5.93 -33.40 -14.38
C ARG A 682 5.13 -34.56 -13.79
N ALA A 683 4.00 -34.94 -14.41
CA ALA A 683 3.19 -36.07 -13.96
C ALA A 683 3.90 -37.42 -14.13
N GLU A 684 4.69 -37.61 -15.18
CA GLU A 684 5.55 -38.79 -15.34
C GLU A 684 6.64 -38.84 -14.27
N GLU A 685 7.32 -37.72 -14.02
CA GLU A 685 8.35 -37.64 -12.99
C GLU A 685 7.78 -37.91 -11.58
N ASP A 686 6.53 -37.54 -11.31
CA ASP A 686 5.82 -37.80 -10.05
C ASP A 686 5.24 -39.24 -9.97
N GLY A 687 5.46 -40.07 -11.00
CA GLY A 687 5.01 -41.46 -11.04
C GLY A 687 3.52 -41.65 -11.31
N LEU A 688 2.82 -40.62 -11.80
CA LEU A 688 1.39 -40.65 -12.12
C LEU A 688 1.13 -41.09 -13.58
N GLY A 689 2.14 -40.95 -14.44
CA GLY A 689 2.09 -41.21 -15.89
C GLY A 689 1.64 -39.99 -16.69
N ALA A 690 2.08 -39.84 -17.95
CA ALA A 690 1.70 -38.70 -18.80
C ALA A 690 0.19 -38.64 -19.06
N ASP A 691 -0.50 -39.79 -19.03
CA ASP A 691 -1.95 -39.90 -19.16
C ASP A 691 -2.71 -39.38 -17.93
N PHE A 692 -2.01 -39.04 -16.84
CA PHE A 692 -2.62 -38.42 -15.64
C PHE A 692 -3.41 -37.17 -15.99
N VAL A 693 -2.92 -36.32 -16.90
CA VAL A 693 -3.59 -35.08 -17.30
C VAL A 693 -4.99 -35.35 -17.88
N ASP A 694 -5.18 -36.50 -18.53
CA ASP A 694 -6.46 -36.94 -19.10
C ASP A 694 -7.39 -37.59 -18.06
N LYS A 695 -6.91 -37.81 -16.83
CA LYS A 695 -7.70 -38.28 -15.68
C LYS A 695 -8.27 -37.12 -14.86
N ILE A 696 -7.73 -35.91 -15.02
CA ILE A 696 -8.22 -34.70 -14.35
C ILE A 696 -9.48 -34.21 -15.07
N ALA A 697 -10.55 -33.89 -14.34
CA ALA A 697 -11.76 -33.32 -14.94
C ALA A 697 -11.52 -31.85 -15.38
N ASP A 698 -12.38 -31.34 -16.25
CA ASP A 698 -12.42 -29.94 -16.66
C ASP A 698 -13.87 -29.51 -16.91
N GLU A 699 -14.09 -28.26 -17.34
CA GLU A 699 -15.42 -27.72 -17.59
C GLU A 699 -16.20 -28.45 -18.70
N THR A 700 -15.53 -29.28 -19.51
CA THR A 700 -16.20 -30.13 -20.53
C THR A 700 -16.72 -31.46 -19.96
N VAL A 701 -16.25 -31.84 -18.76
CA VAL A 701 -16.75 -32.99 -17.99
C VAL A 701 -17.89 -32.55 -17.07
N GLY A 702 -17.68 -31.49 -16.28
CA GLY A 702 -18.65 -31.00 -15.30
C GLY A 702 -18.09 -29.87 -14.45
N THR A 703 -18.98 -29.19 -13.72
CA THR A 703 -18.68 -28.02 -12.88
C THR A 703 -19.12 -28.19 -11.42
N THR A 704 -19.58 -29.38 -11.04
CA THR A 704 -19.94 -29.73 -9.67
C THR A 704 -19.24 -31.02 -9.24
N ALA A 705 -19.06 -31.22 -7.93
CA ALA A 705 -18.47 -32.46 -7.39
C ALA A 705 -19.23 -33.72 -7.87
N GLU A 706 -20.57 -33.67 -7.88
CA GLU A 706 -21.43 -34.78 -8.33
C GLU A 706 -21.23 -35.14 -9.81
N GLU A 707 -20.99 -34.14 -10.68
CA GLU A 707 -20.78 -34.36 -12.11
C GLU A 707 -19.40 -34.96 -12.41
N ILE A 708 -18.37 -34.55 -11.65
CA ILE A 708 -16.99 -34.97 -11.94
C ILE A 708 -16.63 -36.31 -11.30
N LEU A 709 -17.25 -36.68 -10.18
CA LEU A 709 -16.93 -37.91 -9.44
C LEU A 709 -17.02 -39.19 -10.30
N PRO A 710 -18.09 -39.43 -11.08
CA PRO A 710 -18.17 -40.61 -11.95
C PRO A 710 -17.03 -40.68 -12.96
N PHE A 711 -16.60 -39.53 -13.50
CA PHE A 711 -15.47 -39.47 -14.42
C PHE A 711 -14.15 -39.83 -13.72
N LEU A 712 -13.92 -39.29 -12.52
CA LEU A 712 -12.72 -39.59 -11.73
C LEU A 712 -12.65 -41.08 -11.35
N GLU A 713 -13.77 -41.70 -11.01
CA GLU A 713 -13.88 -43.13 -10.74
C GLU A 713 -13.59 -43.97 -11.99
N GLU A 714 -14.21 -43.63 -13.14
CA GLU A 714 -13.99 -44.32 -14.42
C GLU A 714 -12.53 -44.26 -14.86
N LYS A 715 -11.88 -43.10 -14.66
CA LYS A 715 -10.48 -42.86 -15.00
C LYS A 715 -9.49 -43.42 -13.97
N GLY A 716 -9.98 -43.90 -12.83
CA GLY A 716 -9.13 -44.39 -11.74
C GLY A 716 -8.20 -43.30 -11.20
N HIS A 717 -8.74 -42.11 -10.94
CA HIS A 717 -7.95 -40.97 -10.49
C HIS A 717 -7.24 -41.28 -9.14
N PRO A 718 -5.92 -41.03 -9.02
CA PRO A 718 -5.14 -41.42 -7.84
C PRO A 718 -5.67 -40.84 -6.53
N ALA A 719 -6.10 -39.57 -6.53
CA ALA A 719 -6.66 -38.89 -5.35
C ALA A 719 -7.73 -39.70 -4.60
N LEU A 720 -8.58 -40.45 -5.31
CA LEU A 720 -9.68 -41.23 -4.72
C LEU A 720 -9.19 -42.36 -3.80
N THR A 721 -7.93 -42.76 -3.92
CA THR A 721 -7.32 -43.89 -3.17
C THR A 721 -6.12 -43.48 -2.32
N MET A 722 -5.72 -42.22 -2.37
CA MET A 722 -4.70 -41.66 -1.48
C MET A 722 -5.29 -41.49 -0.06
N ASP A 723 -4.41 -41.30 0.92
CA ASP A 723 -4.85 -40.98 2.28
C ASP A 723 -5.77 -39.74 2.28
N PRO A 724 -6.73 -39.63 3.21
CA PRO A 724 -7.60 -38.46 3.30
C PRO A 724 -6.81 -37.15 3.49
N LEU A 725 -7.18 -36.09 2.77
CA LEU A 725 -6.66 -34.73 3.02
C LEU A 725 -7.13 -34.14 4.36
N MET A 726 -8.21 -34.68 4.94
CA MET A 726 -8.83 -34.26 6.19
C MET A 726 -9.29 -35.46 7.03
#